data_AF-A0A553N177-F1
#
_entry.id   AF-A0A553N177-F1
#
_cell.length_a   1.000
_cell.length_b   1.000
_cell.length_c   1.000
_cell.angle_alpha   90.00
_cell.angle_beta   90.00
_cell.angle_gamma   90.00
#
_symmetry.space_group_name_H-M   'P 1'
#
loop_
_entity.id
_entity.type
_entity.pdbx_description
1 polymer ?
#
loop_
_entity_poly.entity_id
_entity_poly.type
_entity_poly.pdbx_seq_one_letter_code
_entity_poly.pdbx_strand_id
1 'polypeptide(L)'
;MVKRIAVIGAGSSGLAAIKCCLDEGLEPLCFESSDDIGGLWRFRDEPQAERCSIYYSLTVNTSKEMMCFSDFPAPDHFPNYMHNSLIMQYFKLYAEHFDLIKHIRFQSTVRSVSQRPDFSVSGQWDVVTTDSDGREEHHVFDGVLVCAGHYTQPIKPLSDFPGIDAFPGKLFHSWQYKNPGAFVGKRVVVVGIGNSGGDIAVELSRTFLSTRRGAWVVGRTVDKGLPLDMMRISRVGGLINRLLPRPLINWIGERSLNQRHDHKLYGLQPKRRIFDHRPVINDDLPGRILVGDLVMKSNLQKFRASTVCFDDGTTEDDIDAVILCTGYDYRFPFLPHSLHSGDDGDLKLYKRVFPPSLQHPTLAIIGLLQTRGPIMPVAELQGRWATRVIAGLNHLPPPAKMLQIIERHIAANLKRYPWPKLAALQVDYIPYLDSLAQEVGACPSIPRLLLTDPVLGCRVYFGPCTPYQFRLRGPGVWQGARQAIFTQWERVAKPMKTRPLPEASSFGWRGRAPKYPPPEECLCIRSSEESSSCEVLQQKTTVNTALGGTSGLTCIKCCLDEGLEPVCFESSDDIGGLWKFKENTDPNEASIYNSLIINTSKEMMCFSDFPIPSHFPNYMHNSLIMDYFRMYAEHFQLKHYIRFQTKVLQVTPRPDFPHSGQWDVETESKDGQRERAVFDAVMVATGHHCHPHLPLKDFPGIDTFKGNFFHSRDYKNPEDWRGKRVVVIGIGNSGGDIAVELSRMAKQVYLSTRKGSWILHRVGDNGIPSDMIFNNRALHGVLRLLPVGYRNKIGENRLNKRFNHKLYGLQPAHR
;
A
#
# COMPACT_ATOMS: atom_id res chain seq x y z
N MET A 1 -7.73 51.73 3.11
CA MET A 1 -6.58 51.06 2.43
C MET A 1 -6.84 49.57 2.43
N VAL A 2 -6.43 48.88 1.36
CA VAL A 2 -6.44 47.41 1.32
C VAL A 2 -5.39 46.89 2.30
N LYS A 3 -5.73 45.90 3.11
CA LYS A 3 -4.80 45.32 4.09
C LYS A 3 -3.78 44.41 3.39
N ARG A 4 -2.50 44.61 3.69
CA ARG A 4 -1.38 43.80 3.18
C ARG A 4 -1.10 42.64 4.12
N ILE A 5 -1.09 41.42 3.58
CA ILE A 5 -0.97 40.18 4.37
C ILE A 5 0.30 39.43 4.00
N ALA A 6 1.14 39.12 4.98
CA ALA A 6 2.26 38.21 4.81
C ALA A 6 1.78 36.75 4.87
N VAL A 7 2.16 35.92 3.91
CA VAL A 7 1.93 34.47 3.94
C VAL A 7 3.27 33.73 4.01
N ILE A 8 3.51 32.95 5.06
CA ILE A 8 4.82 32.30 5.27
C ILE A 8 4.77 30.84 4.80
N GLY A 9 5.38 30.57 3.63
CA GLY A 9 5.46 29.26 2.99
C GLY A 9 4.35 29.00 1.96
N ALA A 10 4.73 28.50 0.78
CA ALA A 10 3.87 28.19 -0.36
C ALA A 10 3.52 26.69 -0.47
N GLY A 11 3.34 26.02 0.68
CA GLY A 11 2.77 24.67 0.74
C GLY A 11 1.25 24.67 0.48
N SER A 12 0.58 23.54 0.69
CA SER A 12 -0.88 23.44 0.49
C SER A 12 -1.67 24.46 1.31
N SER A 13 -1.25 24.73 2.55
CA SER A 13 -1.86 25.76 3.40
C SER A 13 -1.62 27.17 2.86
N GLY A 14 -0.41 27.44 2.33
CA GLY A 14 -0.03 28.74 1.78
C GLY A 14 -0.80 29.09 0.52
N LEU A 15 -0.90 28.14 -0.42
CA LEU A 15 -1.70 28.32 -1.64
C LEU A 15 -3.18 28.61 -1.31
N ALA A 16 -3.75 27.87 -0.35
CA ALA A 16 -5.10 28.13 0.12
C ALA A 16 -5.22 29.49 0.80
N ALA A 17 -4.24 29.89 1.63
CA ALA A 17 -4.22 31.18 2.32
C ALA A 17 -4.16 32.36 1.33
N ILE A 18 -3.28 32.31 0.31
CA ILE A 18 -3.20 33.33 -0.75
C ILE A 18 -4.56 33.46 -1.42
N LYS A 19 -5.15 32.34 -1.86
CA LYS A 19 -6.46 32.33 -2.51
C LYS A 19 -7.56 32.90 -1.61
N CYS A 20 -7.58 32.54 -0.33
CA CYS A 20 -8.53 33.07 0.64
C CYS A 20 -8.35 34.57 0.93
N CYS A 21 -7.12 35.09 0.82
CA CYS A 21 -6.86 36.53 0.93
C CYS A 21 -7.48 37.26 -0.26
N LEU A 22 -7.27 36.75 -1.48
CA LEU A 22 -7.83 37.32 -2.70
C LEU A 22 -9.37 37.28 -2.70
N ASP A 23 -9.96 36.17 -2.28
CA ASP A 23 -11.43 36.01 -2.15
C ASP A 23 -12.07 37.08 -1.24
N GLU A 24 -11.35 37.58 -0.24
CA GLU A 24 -11.82 38.58 0.73
C GLU A 24 -11.28 40.00 0.45
N GLY A 25 -10.67 40.22 -0.72
CA GLY A 25 -10.18 41.53 -1.15
C GLY A 25 -8.96 42.05 -0.38
N LEU A 26 -8.14 41.15 0.17
CA LEU A 26 -6.86 41.45 0.82
C LEU A 26 -5.71 41.36 -0.19
N GLU A 27 -4.55 41.96 0.13
CA GLU A 27 -3.35 41.92 -0.72
C GLU A 27 -2.29 40.98 -0.11
N PRO A 28 -2.22 39.70 -0.54
CA PRO A 28 -1.23 38.77 -0.04
C PRO A 28 0.14 38.94 -0.72
N LEU A 29 1.21 38.84 0.07
CA LEU A 29 2.56 38.54 -0.39
C LEU A 29 3.08 37.31 0.37
N CYS A 30 3.37 36.25 -0.36
CA CYS A 30 3.87 35.00 0.17
C CYS A 30 5.39 34.91 0.05
N PHE A 31 6.06 34.49 1.12
CA PHE A 31 7.49 34.20 1.13
C PHE A 31 7.70 32.69 1.18
N GLU A 32 8.29 32.14 0.14
CA GLU A 32 8.66 30.72 0.04
C GLU A 32 10.18 30.59 0.06
N SER A 33 10.69 29.81 1.02
CA SER A 33 12.13 29.61 1.18
C SER A 33 12.76 28.88 -0.02
N SER A 34 11.99 28.01 -0.69
CA SER A 34 12.45 27.24 -1.85
C SER A 34 12.14 27.92 -3.18
N ASP A 35 12.58 27.30 -4.27
CA ASP A 35 12.47 27.75 -5.66
C ASP A 35 11.16 27.34 -6.36
N ASP A 36 10.23 26.66 -5.68
CA ASP A 36 8.92 26.28 -6.25
C ASP A 36 7.90 26.06 -5.12
N ILE A 37 6.62 25.96 -5.48
CA ILE A 37 5.51 25.70 -4.54
C ILE A 37 5.49 24.25 -4.02
N GLY A 38 4.54 23.96 -3.13
CA GLY A 38 4.11 22.60 -2.78
C GLY A 38 4.68 22.07 -1.46
N GLY A 39 5.79 22.64 -0.97
CA GLY A 39 6.38 22.30 0.32
C GLY A 39 6.65 20.80 0.44
N LEU A 40 6.01 20.14 1.42
CA LEU A 40 6.13 18.69 1.69
C LEU A 40 5.95 17.81 0.44
N TRP A 41 5.04 18.18 -0.47
CA TRP A 41 4.68 17.33 -1.61
C TRP A 41 5.66 17.40 -2.77
N ARG A 42 6.59 18.37 -2.75
CA ARG A 42 7.64 18.47 -3.75
C ARG A 42 8.78 17.51 -3.37
N PHE A 43 8.81 16.36 -4.03
CA PHE A 43 9.90 15.42 -3.87
C PHE A 43 11.24 16.04 -4.32
N ARG A 44 12.30 15.72 -3.57
CA ARG A 44 13.70 15.99 -3.89
C ARG A 44 14.52 14.78 -3.50
N ASP A 45 15.53 14.46 -4.31
CA ASP A 45 16.44 13.35 -4.03
C ASP A 45 17.25 13.58 -2.75
N GLU A 46 17.62 14.81 -2.45
CA GLU A 46 18.38 15.15 -1.24
C GLU A 46 17.51 15.90 -0.21
N PRO A 47 17.55 15.48 1.07
CA PRO A 47 16.89 16.22 2.14
C PRO A 47 17.66 17.51 2.45
N GLN A 48 16.94 18.61 2.65
CA GLN A 48 17.53 19.92 2.98
C GLN A 48 17.16 20.29 4.41
N ALA A 49 18.15 20.72 5.19
CA ALA A 49 17.95 21.12 6.58
C ALA A 49 16.78 22.12 6.71
N GLU A 50 16.03 22.01 7.81
CA GLU A 50 14.87 22.86 8.13
C GLU A 50 13.67 22.73 7.15
N ARG A 51 13.75 21.84 6.15
CA ARG A 51 12.65 21.55 5.22
C ARG A 51 12.07 20.17 5.44
N CYS A 52 10.78 20.05 5.16
CA CYS A 52 10.10 18.77 5.10
C CYS A 52 10.73 17.88 4.02
N SER A 53 10.76 16.58 4.25
CA SER A 53 11.30 15.59 3.31
C SER A 53 10.33 14.43 3.18
N ILE A 54 10.18 13.93 1.96
CA ILE A 54 9.39 12.74 1.62
C ILE A 54 10.26 11.74 0.85
N TYR A 55 9.89 10.47 0.93
CA TYR A 55 10.43 9.41 0.08
C TYR A 55 9.70 9.36 -1.25
N TYR A 56 10.37 8.83 -2.27
CA TYR A 56 9.93 8.90 -3.66
C TYR A 56 8.55 8.28 -3.86
N SER A 57 8.31 7.09 -3.31
CA SER A 57 7.08 6.31 -3.49
C SER A 57 5.86 6.81 -2.71
N LEU A 58 5.96 7.94 -2.00
CA LEU A 58 4.88 8.46 -1.16
C LEU A 58 3.60 8.71 -1.97
N THR A 59 2.54 8.01 -1.58
CA THR A 59 1.18 8.14 -2.12
C THR A 59 0.22 8.57 -1.01
N VAL A 60 -0.68 9.50 -1.31
CA VAL A 60 -1.67 10.00 -0.34
C VAL A 60 -2.48 8.87 0.29
N ASN A 61 -2.90 9.08 1.53
CA ASN A 61 -3.75 8.15 2.28
C ASN A 61 -5.23 8.59 2.31
N THR A 62 -5.56 9.68 1.62
CA THR A 62 -6.93 10.21 1.47
C THR A 62 -7.25 10.36 -0.01
N SER A 63 -8.52 10.18 -0.38
CA SER A 63 -8.96 10.13 -1.76
C SER A 63 -9.08 11.51 -2.40
N LYS A 64 -8.94 11.57 -3.72
CA LYS A 64 -8.91 12.82 -4.49
C LYS A 64 -10.13 13.72 -4.26
N GLU A 65 -11.33 13.14 -4.16
CA GLU A 65 -12.58 13.89 -3.96
C GLU A 65 -12.75 14.37 -2.52
N MET A 66 -12.08 13.74 -1.54
CA MET A 66 -12.10 14.20 -0.15
C MET A 66 -10.99 15.22 0.11
N MET A 67 -9.85 15.08 -0.56
CA MET A 67 -8.62 15.84 -0.31
C MET A 67 -8.54 17.16 -1.09
N CYS A 68 -9.22 17.31 -2.22
CA CYS A 68 -9.18 18.54 -3.02
C CYS A 68 -9.66 19.80 -2.27
N PHE A 69 -9.33 20.99 -2.80
CA PHE A 69 -9.91 22.26 -2.36
C PHE A 69 -11.39 22.33 -2.74
N SER A 70 -12.20 23.01 -1.92
CA SER A 70 -13.66 22.95 -1.96
C SER A 70 -14.31 23.50 -3.23
N ASP A 71 -13.58 24.30 -4.00
CA ASP A 71 -14.00 24.92 -5.26
C ASP A 71 -13.14 24.50 -6.47
N PHE A 72 -12.27 23.49 -6.29
CA PHE A 72 -11.40 23.01 -7.35
C PHE A 72 -11.20 21.47 -7.29
N PRO A 73 -12.13 20.69 -7.86
CA PRO A 73 -12.02 19.23 -7.92
C PRO A 73 -10.73 18.77 -8.59
N ALA A 74 -10.17 17.65 -8.11
CA ALA A 74 -9.06 17.01 -8.82
C ALA A 74 -9.49 16.52 -10.22
N PRO A 75 -8.60 16.52 -11.22
CA PRO A 75 -8.90 16.00 -12.55
C PRO A 75 -9.50 14.58 -12.52
N ASP A 76 -10.48 14.33 -13.39
CA ASP A 76 -11.26 13.11 -13.34
C ASP A 76 -10.45 11.85 -13.70
N HIS A 77 -9.41 11.98 -14.52
CA HIS A 77 -8.51 10.91 -14.92
C HIS A 77 -7.41 10.61 -13.89
N PHE A 78 -7.24 11.46 -12.87
CA PHE A 78 -6.29 11.18 -11.78
C PHE A 78 -6.77 9.97 -10.95
N PRO A 79 -5.85 9.13 -10.46
CA PRO A 79 -6.19 8.02 -9.57
C PRO A 79 -6.78 8.54 -8.27
N ASN A 80 -7.60 7.72 -7.61
CA ASN A 80 -8.24 8.09 -6.35
C ASN A 80 -7.23 8.37 -5.24
N TYR A 81 -6.11 7.64 -5.21
CA TYR A 81 -4.98 7.92 -4.35
C TYR A 81 -3.80 8.32 -5.24
N MET A 82 -3.40 9.57 -5.13
CA MET A 82 -2.38 10.21 -5.95
C MET A 82 -0.97 10.05 -5.37
N HIS A 83 -0.03 9.70 -6.24
CA HIS A 83 1.40 9.84 -5.97
C HIS A 83 1.75 11.32 -5.72
N ASN A 84 2.81 11.61 -4.96
CA ASN A 84 3.24 12.98 -4.67
C ASN A 84 3.43 13.85 -5.93
N SER A 85 3.90 13.27 -7.04
CA SER A 85 4.02 13.96 -8.33
C SER A 85 2.68 14.46 -8.90
N LEU A 86 1.60 13.70 -8.74
CA LEU A 86 0.26 14.10 -9.18
C LEU A 86 -0.36 15.14 -8.22
N ILE A 87 -0.02 15.10 -6.94
CA ILE A 87 -0.36 16.18 -6.00
C ILE A 87 0.32 17.48 -6.39
N MET A 88 1.61 17.43 -6.76
CA MET A 88 2.32 18.59 -7.28
C MET A 88 1.69 19.12 -8.57
N GLN A 89 1.27 18.23 -9.48
CA GLN A 89 0.54 18.65 -10.67
C GLN A 89 -0.80 19.32 -10.32
N TYR A 90 -1.54 18.79 -9.34
CA TYR A 90 -2.77 19.41 -8.85
C TYR A 90 -2.53 20.81 -8.26
N PHE A 91 -1.46 21.03 -7.50
CA PHE A 91 -1.11 22.35 -6.98
C PHE A 91 -0.73 23.34 -8.08
N LYS A 92 -0.02 22.90 -9.13
CA LYS A 92 0.28 23.74 -10.29
C LYS A 92 -1.00 24.17 -11.00
N LEU A 93 -1.91 23.21 -11.24
CA LEU A 93 -3.23 23.51 -11.83
C LEU A 93 -4.04 24.48 -10.96
N TYR A 94 -4.03 24.33 -9.63
CA TYR A 94 -4.71 25.24 -8.71
C TYR A 94 -4.10 26.65 -8.73
N ALA A 95 -2.77 26.74 -8.68
CA ALA A 95 -2.06 28.01 -8.68
C ALA A 95 -2.21 28.76 -10.02
N GLU A 96 -2.22 28.04 -11.15
CA GLU A 96 -2.49 28.60 -12.47
C GLU A 96 -3.95 29.08 -12.59
N HIS A 97 -4.92 28.25 -12.17
CA HIS A 97 -6.35 28.57 -12.29
C HIS A 97 -6.74 29.84 -11.52
N PHE A 98 -6.16 30.05 -10.34
CA PHE A 98 -6.44 31.22 -9.50
C PHE A 98 -5.35 32.31 -9.58
N ASP A 99 -4.39 32.18 -10.50
CA ASP A 99 -3.28 33.13 -10.71
C ASP A 99 -2.53 33.50 -9.43
N LEU A 100 -2.15 32.48 -8.66
CA LEU A 100 -1.56 32.63 -7.32
C LEU A 100 -0.04 32.90 -7.36
N ILE A 101 0.64 32.48 -8.43
CA ILE A 101 2.11 32.49 -8.52
C ILE A 101 2.68 33.91 -8.40
N LYS A 102 2.00 34.92 -8.97
CA LYS A 102 2.42 36.33 -8.89
C LYS A 102 2.48 36.90 -7.47
N HIS A 103 1.84 36.24 -6.51
CA HIS A 103 1.83 36.63 -5.10
C HIS A 103 2.92 35.92 -4.29
N ILE A 104 3.81 35.15 -4.93
CA ILE A 104 4.82 34.34 -4.26
C ILE A 104 6.21 34.86 -4.63
N ARG A 105 6.98 35.16 -3.60
CA ARG A 105 8.41 35.43 -3.70
C ARG A 105 9.18 34.18 -3.28
N PHE A 106 9.77 33.51 -4.26
CA PHE A 106 10.61 32.33 -4.04
C PHE A 106 11.98 32.69 -3.48
N GLN A 107 12.68 31.67 -2.98
CA GLN A 107 14.02 31.78 -2.40
C GLN A 107 14.13 32.89 -1.33
N SER A 108 13.04 33.12 -0.61
CA SER A 108 12.91 34.18 0.39
C SER A 108 12.53 33.56 1.73
N THR A 109 13.52 33.44 2.62
CA THR A 109 13.35 32.79 3.93
C THR A 109 12.96 33.83 4.98
N VAL A 110 11.84 33.63 5.66
CA VAL A 110 11.45 34.49 6.78
C VAL A 110 12.31 34.18 8.00
N ARG A 111 13.01 35.18 8.54
CA ARG A 111 13.90 35.07 9.70
C ARG A 111 13.23 35.48 11.00
N SER A 112 12.44 36.56 10.96
CA SER A 112 11.71 37.03 12.13
C SER A 112 10.38 37.67 11.74
N VAL A 113 9.43 37.55 12.66
CA VAL A 113 8.13 38.19 12.64
C VAL A 113 7.95 38.83 14.01
N SER A 114 7.96 40.15 14.09
CA SER A 114 7.85 40.87 15.36
C SER A 114 6.70 41.88 15.32
N GLN A 115 6.07 42.09 16.48
CA GLN A 115 5.09 43.15 16.63
C GLN A 115 5.78 44.50 16.48
N ARG A 116 5.19 45.43 15.71
CA ARG A 116 5.70 46.80 15.63
C ARG A 116 5.63 47.51 16.98
N PRO A 117 6.45 48.54 17.24
CA PRO A 117 6.34 49.35 18.46
C PRO A 117 4.94 49.94 18.69
N ASP A 118 4.20 50.23 17.62
CA ASP A 118 2.83 50.76 17.64
C ASP A 118 1.73 49.68 17.57
N PHE A 119 2.08 48.39 17.74
CA PHE A 119 1.15 47.26 17.55
C PHE A 119 -0.16 47.39 18.33
N SER A 120 -0.14 47.97 19.53
CA SER A 120 -1.34 48.17 20.35
C SER A 120 -2.39 49.05 19.67
N VAL A 121 -1.99 49.88 18.71
CA VAL A 121 -2.85 50.73 17.89
C VAL A 121 -2.96 50.20 16.46
N SER A 122 -1.82 49.85 15.84
CA SER A 122 -1.74 49.48 14.41
C SER A 122 -2.13 48.02 14.12
N GLY A 123 -1.84 47.11 15.05
CA GLY A 123 -1.94 45.66 14.85
C GLY A 123 -0.95 45.09 13.80
N GLN A 124 0.06 45.85 13.40
CA GLN A 124 0.97 45.54 12.29
C GLN A 124 2.24 44.78 12.72
N TRP A 125 2.83 44.07 11.76
CA TRP A 125 3.99 43.21 11.97
C TRP A 125 5.18 43.67 11.12
N ASP A 126 6.37 43.66 11.72
CA ASP A 126 7.64 43.69 11.00
C ASP A 126 8.02 42.25 10.62
N VAL A 127 8.25 42.02 9.33
CA VAL A 127 8.65 40.72 8.79
C VAL A 127 10.00 40.89 8.11
N VAL A 128 11.00 40.17 8.63
CA VAL A 128 12.36 40.18 8.11
C VAL A 128 12.58 38.93 7.27
N THR A 129 13.05 39.12 6.03
CA THR A 129 13.34 38.04 5.11
C THR A 129 14.78 38.08 4.64
N THR A 130 15.35 36.92 4.33
CA THR A 130 16.66 36.79 3.68
C THR A 130 16.47 36.13 2.33
N ASP A 131 17.04 36.73 1.28
CA ASP A 131 17.06 36.13 -0.06
C ASP A 131 18.15 35.06 -0.22
N SER A 132 18.31 34.51 -1.43
CA SER A 132 19.35 33.52 -1.75
C SER A 132 20.77 34.06 -1.66
N ASP A 133 20.95 35.37 -1.80
CA ASP A 133 22.26 36.05 -1.76
C ASP A 133 22.64 36.48 -0.33
N GLY A 134 21.79 36.17 0.65
CA GLY A 134 21.99 36.54 2.05
C GLY A 134 21.59 37.97 2.37
N ARG A 135 20.94 38.69 1.44
CA ARG A 135 20.48 40.07 1.68
C ARG A 135 19.23 40.05 2.53
N GLU A 136 19.22 40.89 3.55
CA GLU A 136 18.10 41.06 4.45
C GLU A 136 17.17 42.16 3.95
N GLU A 137 15.86 41.88 3.97
CA GLU A 137 14.82 42.84 3.63
C GLU A 137 13.78 42.93 4.75
N HIS A 138 13.33 44.15 5.03
CA HIS A 138 12.33 44.46 6.04
C HIS A 138 11.01 44.85 5.38
N HIS A 139 9.92 44.25 5.86
CA HIS A 139 8.58 44.50 5.35
C HIS A 139 7.59 44.75 6.49
N VAL A 140 6.64 45.65 6.25
CA VAL A 140 5.52 45.91 7.17
C VAL A 140 4.23 45.34 6.59
N PHE A 141 3.48 44.60 7.42
CA PHE A 141 2.21 43.98 7.06
C PHE A 141 1.12 44.20 8.10
N ASP A 142 -0.13 44.26 7.64
CA ASP A 142 -1.34 44.39 8.46
C ASP A 142 -1.79 43.07 9.09
N GLY A 143 -1.28 41.94 8.58
CA GLY A 143 -1.48 40.64 9.17
C GLY A 143 -0.53 39.57 8.62
N VAL A 144 -0.42 38.45 9.34
CA VAL A 144 0.50 37.35 9.04
C VAL A 144 -0.23 36.00 9.09
N LEU A 145 -0.14 35.22 8.02
CA LEU A 145 -0.62 33.85 7.93
C LEU A 145 0.59 32.89 7.89
N VAL A 146 0.78 32.10 8.95
CA VAL A 146 1.90 31.16 9.05
C VAL A 146 1.49 29.82 8.47
N CYS A 147 2.14 29.41 7.37
CA CYS A 147 1.85 28.20 6.59
C CYS A 147 3.07 27.27 6.45
N ALA A 148 4.06 27.38 7.36
CA ALA A 148 5.34 26.68 7.29
C ALA A 148 5.27 25.15 7.56
N GLY A 149 4.12 24.62 7.98
CA GLY A 149 3.95 23.20 8.31
C GLY A 149 4.67 22.78 9.60
N HIS A 150 4.66 21.47 9.90
CA HIS A 150 5.11 20.95 11.21
C HIS A 150 5.86 19.61 11.15
N TYR A 151 6.33 19.19 9.97
CA TYR A 151 7.10 17.94 9.75
C TYR A 151 8.56 18.21 9.37
N THR A 152 9.18 19.21 10.02
CA THR A 152 10.52 19.69 9.66
C THR A 152 11.62 19.21 10.61
N GLN A 153 11.31 18.91 11.88
CA GLN A 153 12.31 18.56 12.89
C GLN A 153 12.24 17.07 13.25
N PRO A 154 13.17 16.22 12.78
CA PRO A 154 13.20 14.79 13.12
C PRO A 154 13.39 14.53 14.62
N ILE A 155 12.57 13.67 15.22
CA ILE A 155 12.76 13.23 16.61
C ILE A 155 13.67 11.99 16.60
N LYS A 156 14.89 12.11 17.14
CA LYS A 156 15.85 10.99 17.28
C LYS A 156 16.08 10.68 18.77
N PRO A 157 15.36 9.72 19.37
CA PRO A 157 15.52 9.39 20.78
C PRO A 157 16.75 8.50 21.02
N LEU A 158 17.95 9.01 20.72
CA LEU A 158 19.19 8.22 20.78
C LEU A 158 19.51 7.75 22.21
N SER A 159 19.08 8.50 23.22
CA SER A 159 19.19 8.14 24.64
C SER A 159 18.47 6.83 25.00
N ASP A 160 17.45 6.45 24.22
CA ASP A 160 16.66 5.25 24.47
C ASP A 160 17.34 3.98 23.95
N PHE A 161 18.52 4.11 23.31
CA PHE A 161 19.20 3.03 22.61
C PHE A 161 20.63 2.79 23.14
N PRO A 162 20.79 2.11 24.29
CA PRO A 162 22.11 1.75 24.80
C PRO A 162 22.94 0.94 23.78
N GLY A 163 24.23 1.23 23.69
CA GLY A 163 25.17 0.53 22.80
C GLY A 163 25.15 1.01 21.33
N ILE A 164 24.35 2.03 21.01
CA ILE A 164 24.22 2.59 19.66
C ILE A 164 25.55 3.08 19.08
N ASP A 165 26.46 3.59 19.90
CA ASP A 165 27.78 4.10 19.45
C ASP A 165 28.67 2.98 18.89
N ALA A 166 28.42 1.73 19.27
CA ALA A 166 29.14 0.56 18.78
C ALA A 166 28.48 -0.08 17.54
N PHE A 167 27.35 0.44 17.06
CA PHE A 167 26.66 -0.10 15.88
C PHE A 167 27.41 0.27 14.60
N PRO A 168 27.96 -0.71 13.84
CA PRO A 168 28.74 -0.42 12.65
C PRO A 168 27.88 -0.04 11.43
N GLY A 169 26.58 -0.34 11.48
CA GLY A 169 25.64 -0.07 10.40
C GLY A 169 25.14 1.37 10.35
N LYS A 170 24.26 1.65 9.37
CA LYS A 170 23.71 3.01 9.19
C LYS A 170 22.49 3.24 10.08
N LEU A 171 22.52 4.25 10.94
CA LEU A 171 21.36 4.70 11.70
C LEU A 171 20.92 6.10 11.25
N PHE A 172 19.65 6.23 10.84
CA PHE A 172 19.11 7.51 10.38
C PHE A 172 17.59 7.61 10.56
N HIS A 173 17.05 8.82 10.47
CA HIS A 173 15.60 9.05 10.59
C HIS A 173 14.90 8.92 9.23
N SER A 174 13.61 8.57 9.23
CA SER A 174 12.76 8.49 8.04
C SER A 174 12.77 9.74 7.14
N TRP A 175 13.11 10.91 7.71
CA TRP A 175 13.34 12.16 6.98
C TRP A 175 14.46 12.06 5.93
N GLN A 176 15.49 11.25 6.19
CA GLN A 176 16.63 11.02 5.29
C GLN A 176 16.35 9.90 4.28
N TYR A 177 15.30 9.10 4.46
CA TYR A 177 14.95 8.01 3.55
C TYR A 177 14.35 8.54 2.25
N LYS A 178 14.74 7.94 1.11
CA LYS A 178 14.37 8.42 -0.23
C LYS A 178 13.89 7.32 -1.15
N ASN A 179 14.67 6.25 -1.25
CA ASN A 179 14.41 5.12 -2.11
C ASN A 179 15.00 3.84 -1.49
N PRO A 180 14.51 2.65 -1.89
CA PRO A 180 14.96 1.39 -1.32
C PRO A 180 16.28 0.89 -1.91
N GLY A 181 16.80 1.50 -2.99
CA GLY A 181 17.89 0.94 -3.79
C GLY A 181 19.17 0.66 -3.01
N ALA A 182 19.51 1.51 -2.04
CA ALA A 182 20.68 1.32 -1.18
C ALA A 182 20.56 0.16 -0.16
N PHE A 183 19.39 -0.48 -0.08
CA PHE A 183 19.06 -1.52 0.90
C PHE A 183 18.73 -2.87 0.25
N VAL A 184 18.95 -3.02 -1.07
CA VAL A 184 18.78 -4.31 -1.75
C VAL A 184 19.71 -5.35 -1.13
N GLY A 185 19.14 -6.48 -0.69
CA GLY A 185 19.88 -7.57 -0.04
C GLY A 185 20.36 -7.28 1.38
N LYS A 186 19.97 -6.14 1.97
CA LYS A 186 20.39 -5.71 3.32
C LYS A 186 19.37 -6.10 4.38
N ARG A 187 19.84 -6.35 5.60
CA ARG A 187 18.98 -6.60 6.79
C ARG A 187 18.73 -5.27 7.49
N VAL A 188 17.46 -4.85 7.51
CA VAL A 188 17.08 -3.51 7.99
C VAL A 188 16.07 -3.61 9.13
N VAL A 189 16.28 -2.83 10.19
CA VAL A 189 15.29 -2.64 11.26
C VAL A 189 14.62 -1.27 11.13
N VAL A 190 13.31 -1.25 10.96
CA VAL A 190 12.49 -0.03 10.98
C VAL A 190 11.87 0.12 12.36
N VAL A 191 12.14 1.24 13.03
CA VAL A 191 11.69 1.49 14.41
C VAL A 191 10.50 2.45 14.40
N GLY A 192 9.33 1.96 14.83
CA GLY A 192 8.11 2.75 14.98
C GLY A 192 7.10 2.52 13.86
N ILE A 193 5.87 2.15 14.24
CA ILE A 193 4.76 1.85 13.32
C ILE A 193 3.88 3.09 13.05
N GLY A 194 4.49 4.18 12.60
CA GLY A 194 3.76 5.29 11.97
C GLY A 194 3.40 4.98 10.51
N ASN A 195 2.67 5.85 9.82
CA ASN A 195 2.43 5.68 8.37
C ASN A 195 3.75 5.55 7.59
N SER A 196 4.75 6.41 7.87
CA SER A 196 6.07 6.29 7.26
C SER A 196 6.77 4.97 7.61
N GLY A 197 6.65 4.49 8.84
CA GLY A 197 7.25 3.22 9.25
C GLY A 197 6.63 2.01 8.53
N GLY A 198 5.31 2.01 8.38
CA GLY A 198 4.62 0.98 7.60
C GLY A 198 4.99 1.01 6.11
N ASP A 199 5.00 2.21 5.51
CA ASP A 199 5.31 2.38 4.08
C ASP A 199 6.78 2.03 3.77
N ILE A 200 7.73 2.54 4.56
CA ILE A 200 9.16 2.24 4.39
C ILE A 200 9.44 0.75 4.62
N ALA A 201 8.86 0.14 5.66
CA ALA A 201 9.09 -1.27 5.93
C ALA A 201 8.54 -2.19 4.83
N VAL A 202 7.43 -1.80 4.18
CA VAL A 202 6.84 -2.52 3.03
C VAL A 202 7.64 -2.33 1.74
N GLU A 203 8.27 -1.17 1.57
CA GLU A 203 9.08 -0.86 0.39
C GLU A 203 10.42 -1.60 0.41
N LEU A 204 10.99 -1.80 1.61
CA LEU A 204 12.22 -2.54 1.82
C LEU A 204 11.99 -4.07 1.82
N SER A 205 12.89 -4.82 1.18
CA SER A 205 12.92 -6.28 1.22
C SER A 205 13.57 -6.80 2.50
N ARG A 206 13.03 -7.88 3.12
CA ARG A 206 13.62 -8.57 4.29
C ARG A 206 13.84 -7.64 5.49
N THR A 207 12.76 -7.06 5.97
CA THR A 207 12.76 -5.98 6.98
C THR A 207 12.19 -6.44 8.31
N PHE A 208 12.74 -5.94 9.41
CA PHE A 208 12.16 -6.07 10.75
C PHE A 208 11.44 -4.79 11.14
N LEU A 209 10.14 -4.87 11.46
CA LEU A 209 9.37 -3.71 11.92
C LEU A 209 9.20 -3.78 13.45
N SER A 210 9.97 -2.96 14.16
CA SER A 210 9.93 -2.86 15.61
C SER A 210 8.83 -1.91 16.06
N THR A 211 7.98 -2.38 16.97
CA THR A 211 6.94 -1.55 17.60
C THR A 211 6.80 -1.82 19.08
N ARG A 212 6.63 -0.74 19.85
CA ARG A 212 6.39 -0.80 21.29
C ARG A 212 4.93 -1.07 21.66
N ARG A 213 3.99 -0.68 20.80
CA ARG A 213 2.56 -0.62 21.16
C ARG A 213 1.64 -1.28 20.15
N GLY A 214 2.15 -1.75 19.00
CA GLY A 214 1.31 -2.18 17.87
C GLY A 214 0.53 -1.00 17.24
N ALA A 215 -0.22 -1.29 16.18
CA ALA A 215 -1.15 -0.36 15.56
C ALA A 215 -2.27 -1.10 14.83
N TRP A 216 -3.46 -0.49 14.78
CA TRP A 216 -4.51 -0.92 13.87
C TRP A 216 -4.12 -0.52 12.44
N VAL A 217 -4.05 -1.49 11.54
CA VAL A 217 -3.68 -1.29 10.14
C VAL A 217 -4.94 -1.36 9.28
N VAL A 218 -5.11 -0.38 8.41
CA VAL A 218 -6.29 -0.23 7.56
C VAL A 218 -5.84 0.04 6.13
N GLY A 219 -6.43 -0.65 5.15
CA GLY A 219 -6.17 -0.35 3.74
C GLY A 219 -6.87 0.93 3.30
N ARG A 220 -6.34 1.56 2.24
CA ARG A 220 -6.98 2.67 1.52
C ARG A 220 -8.31 2.26 0.91
N THR A 221 -8.52 0.98 0.61
CA THR A 221 -9.78 0.46 0.08
C THR A 221 -10.62 -0.29 1.11
N VAL A 222 -11.94 -0.08 1.05
CA VAL A 222 -12.93 -0.88 1.80
C VAL A 222 -13.66 -1.85 0.87
N ASP A 223 -14.82 -2.34 1.27
CA ASP A 223 -15.60 -3.33 0.52
C ASP A 223 -15.87 -2.82 -0.90
N LYS A 224 -15.87 -3.76 -1.86
CA LYS A 224 -15.98 -3.49 -3.31
C LYS A 224 -14.81 -2.68 -3.92
N GLY A 225 -13.73 -2.44 -3.18
CA GLY A 225 -12.56 -1.68 -3.65
C GLY A 225 -12.76 -0.16 -3.63
N LEU A 226 -13.75 0.35 -2.89
CA LEU A 226 -14.04 1.79 -2.82
C LEU A 226 -13.14 2.53 -1.82
N PRO A 227 -12.89 3.83 -2.00
CA PRO A 227 -12.07 4.63 -1.08
C PRO A 227 -12.58 4.63 0.37
N LEU A 228 -11.68 4.36 1.33
CA LEU A 228 -11.99 4.24 2.76
C LEU A 228 -12.66 5.50 3.31
N ASP A 229 -12.10 6.66 3.02
CA ASP A 229 -12.53 7.94 3.57
C ASP A 229 -13.90 8.36 3.01
N MET A 230 -14.17 8.19 1.72
CA MET A 230 -15.50 8.44 1.15
C MET A 230 -16.57 7.55 1.76
N MET A 231 -16.22 6.32 2.13
CA MET A 231 -17.16 5.36 2.71
C MET A 231 -17.34 5.52 4.23
N ARG A 232 -16.33 6.04 4.95
CA ARG A 232 -16.35 6.13 6.43
C ARG A 232 -16.53 7.54 6.97
N ILE A 233 -16.19 8.58 6.21
CA ILE A 233 -16.32 9.99 6.63
C ILE A 233 -17.61 10.57 6.04
N SER A 234 -18.73 10.30 6.71
CA SER A 234 -20.06 10.80 6.35
C SER A 234 -20.77 11.45 7.55
N ARG A 235 -21.75 12.32 7.29
CA ARG A 235 -22.52 12.99 8.35
C ARG A 235 -23.38 12.00 9.13
N VAL A 236 -24.00 11.03 8.44
CA VAL A 236 -24.72 9.92 9.07
C VAL A 236 -23.80 9.07 9.96
N GLY A 237 -22.56 8.79 9.53
CA GLY A 237 -21.57 8.12 10.37
C GLY A 237 -21.24 8.91 11.64
N GLY A 238 -21.16 10.24 11.52
CA GLY A 238 -21.04 11.16 12.66
C GLY A 238 -22.22 11.07 13.63
N LEU A 239 -23.46 10.98 13.13
CA LEU A 239 -24.64 10.80 13.97
C LEU A 239 -24.62 9.45 14.70
N ILE A 240 -24.34 8.36 13.97
CA ILE A 240 -24.23 7.01 14.55
C ILE A 240 -23.18 7.01 15.67
N ASN A 241 -22.04 7.67 15.46
CA ASN A 241 -20.99 7.80 16.48
C ASN A 241 -21.39 8.59 17.73
N ARG A 242 -22.39 9.48 17.62
CA ARG A 242 -22.95 10.22 18.77
C ARG A 242 -24.03 9.43 19.50
N LEU A 243 -24.84 8.65 18.76
CA LEU A 243 -25.96 7.90 19.32
C LEU A 243 -25.54 6.56 19.94
N LEU A 244 -24.56 5.87 19.36
CA LEU A 244 -24.15 4.55 19.84
C LEU A 244 -23.07 4.64 20.94
N PRO A 245 -23.11 3.75 21.94
CA PRO A 245 -22.05 3.65 22.95
C PRO A 245 -20.69 3.37 22.33
N ARG A 246 -19.65 4.06 22.84
CA ARG A 246 -18.28 3.93 22.33
C ARG A 246 -17.73 2.50 22.34
N PRO A 247 -17.96 1.65 23.37
CA PRO A 247 -17.51 0.26 23.36
C PRO A 247 -18.10 -0.54 22.20
N LEU A 248 -19.38 -0.33 21.88
CA LEU A 248 -20.06 -0.98 20.76
C LEU A 248 -19.46 -0.55 19.42
N ILE A 249 -19.23 0.75 19.21
CA ILE A 249 -18.59 1.26 17.99
C ILE A 249 -17.19 0.67 17.82
N ASN A 250 -16.38 0.68 18.89
CA ASN A 250 -15.06 0.06 18.88
C ASN A 250 -15.16 -1.44 18.54
N TRP A 251 -16.11 -2.18 19.14
CA TRP A 251 -16.31 -3.60 18.86
C TRP A 251 -16.68 -3.86 17.39
N ILE A 252 -17.61 -3.09 16.81
CA ILE A 252 -17.99 -3.21 15.39
C ILE A 252 -16.79 -2.93 14.48
N GLY A 253 -16.05 -1.85 14.76
CA GLY A 253 -14.89 -1.44 13.97
C GLY A 253 -13.76 -2.47 14.02
N GLU A 254 -13.40 -2.93 15.22
CA GLU A 254 -12.36 -3.94 15.43
C GLU A 254 -12.74 -5.28 14.82
N ARG A 255 -14.00 -5.72 14.97
CA ARG A 255 -14.49 -6.95 14.33
C ARG A 255 -14.41 -6.84 12.80
N SER A 256 -14.81 -5.71 12.23
CA SER A 256 -14.72 -5.48 10.78
C SER A 256 -13.29 -5.47 10.26
N LEU A 257 -12.32 -4.96 11.04
CA LEU A 257 -10.90 -4.99 10.68
C LEU A 257 -10.30 -6.38 10.84
N ASN A 258 -10.55 -7.04 11.98
CA ASN A 258 -10.01 -8.36 12.28
C ASN A 258 -10.56 -9.44 11.35
N GLN A 259 -11.77 -9.27 10.80
CA GLN A 259 -12.28 -10.12 9.73
C GLN A 259 -11.40 -10.11 8.47
N ARG A 260 -10.67 -9.01 8.20
CA ARG A 260 -9.75 -8.94 7.07
C ARG A 260 -8.39 -9.53 7.42
N HIS A 261 -7.84 -9.10 8.56
CA HIS A 261 -6.56 -9.58 9.08
C HIS A 261 -6.66 -9.57 10.61
N ASP A 262 -6.54 -10.73 11.25
CA ASP A 262 -6.51 -10.80 12.70
C ASP A 262 -5.22 -10.11 13.20
N HIS A 263 -5.37 -8.91 13.77
CA HIS A 263 -4.23 -8.11 14.20
C HIS A 263 -3.47 -8.77 15.35
N LYS A 264 -4.11 -9.68 16.11
CA LYS A 264 -3.44 -10.43 17.16
C LYS A 264 -2.50 -11.46 16.54
N LEU A 265 -3.01 -12.22 15.56
CA LEU A 265 -2.25 -13.22 14.83
C LEU A 265 -1.03 -12.61 14.11
N TYR A 266 -1.20 -11.41 13.56
CA TYR A 266 -0.15 -10.71 12.81
C TYR A 266 0.82 -9.91 13.70
N GLY A 267 0.69 -9.95 15.03
CA GLY A 267 1.56 -9.19 15.94
C GLY A 267 1.37 -7.66 15.89
N LEU A 268 0.22 -7.20 15.37
CA LEU A 268 -0.09 -5.78 15.17
C LEU A 268 -0.99 -5.20 16.27
N GLN A 269 -1.75 -6.04 16.99
CA GLN A 269 -2.82 -5.59 17.87
C GLN A 269 -2.31 -4.66 18.98
N PRO A 270 -2.78 -3.41 19.03
CA PRO A 270 -2.40 -2.50 20.10
C PRO A 270 -3.23 -2.70 21.36
N LYS A 271 -2.69 -2.27 22.51
CA LYS A 271 -3.44 -2.22 23.79
C LYS A 271 -4.63 -1.24 23.75
N ARG A 272 -4.60 -0.24 22.85
CA ARG A 272 -5.64 0.78 22.72
C ARG A 272 -6.66 0.41 21.65
N ARG A 273 -7.93 0.80 21.84
CA ARG A 273 -9.03 0.54 20.91
C ARG A 273 -8.88 1.34 19.62
N ILE A 274 -9.48 0.85 18.54
CA ILE A 274 -9.32 1.40 17.18
C ILE A 274 -9.62 2.91 17.08
N PHE A 275 -10.66 3.40 17.76
CA PHE A 275 -11.04 4.81 17.65
C PHE A 275 -10.39 5.71 18.70
N ASP A 276 -9.52 5.18 19.55
CA ASP A 276 -8.85 5.96 20.59
C ASP A 276 -7.42 6.36 20.20
N HIS A 277 -6.91 5.80 19.10
CA HIS A 277 -5.66 6.21 18.46
C HIS A 277 -5.85 6.40 16.95
N ARG A 278 -4.79 6.83 16.27
CA ARG A 278 -4.74 6.85 14.80
C ARG A 278 -4.37 5.46 14.29
N PRO A 279 -5.12 4.89 13.33
CA PRO A 279 -4.68 3.72 12.60
C PRO A 279 -3.56 4.08 11.61
N VAL A 280 -2.79 3.07 11.22
CA VAL A 280 -1.85 3.13 10.11
C VAL A 280 -2.59 2.79 8.83
N ILE A 281 -2.39 3.60 7.79
CA ILE A 281 -2.99 3.37 6.47
C ILE A 281 -1.94 2.73 5.57
N ASN A 282 -2.08 1.44 5.30
CA ASN A 282 -1.18 0.70 4.42
C ASN A 282 -1.92 -0.52 3.83
N ASP A 283 -1.78 -0.71 2.51
CA ASP A 283 -2.49 -1.75 1.74
C ASP A 283 -1.74 -3.08 1.70
N ASP A 284 -0.41 -3.06 1.88
CA ASP A 284 0.49 -4.18 1.61
C ASP A 284 1.06 -4.83 2.88
N LEU A 285 1.09 -4.09 3.99
CA LEU A 285 1.76 -4.49 5.24
C LEU A 285 1.35 -5.90 5.72
N PRO A 286 0.05 -6.25 5.82
CA PRO A 286 -0.33 -7.62 6.16
C PRO A 286 0.16 -8.66 5.14
N GLY A 287 0.14 -8.33 3.85
CA GLY A 287 0.62 -9.22 2.79
C GLY A 287 2.12 -9.51 2.93
N ARG A 288 2.93 -8.49 3.23
CA ARG A 288 4.39 -8.62 3.45
C ARG A 288 4.72 -9.45 4.70
N ILE A 289 3.92 -9.34 5.75
CA ILE A 289 4.05 -10.21 6.93
C ILE A 289 3.80 -11.67 6.57
N LEU A 290 2.76 -11.93 5.77
CA LEU A 290 2.34 -13.30 5.46
C LEU A 290 3.33 -14.06 4.55
N VAL A 291 4.05 -13.35 3.68
CA VAL A 291 5.10 -13.92 2.83
C VAL A 291 6.47 -13.98 3.53
N GLY A 292 6.60 -13.40 4.73
CA GLY A 292 7.84 -13.40 5.52
C GLY A 292 8.87 -12.33 5.13
N ASP A 293 8.56 -11.48 4.15
CA ASP A 293 9.42 -10.35 3.76
C ASP A 293 9.53 -9.28 4.85
N LEU A 294 8.52 -9.20 5.73
CA LEU A 294 8.48 -8.30 6.87
C LEU A 294 8.18 -9.08 8.14
N VAL A 295 9.05 -8.95 9.14
CA VAL A 295 8.88 -9.61 10.44
C VAL A 295 8.59 -8.57 11.51
N MET A 296 7.49 -8.76 12.24
CA MET A 296 7.16 -7.90 13.38
C MET A 296 8.08 -8.21 14.56
N LYS A 297 8.62 -7.17 15.19
CA LYS A 297 9.44 -7.27 16.40
C LYS A 297 8.88 -6.40 17.52
N SER A 298 9.14 -6.82 18.75
CA SER A 298 8.88 -5.96 19.92
C SER A 298 9.81 -4.74 19.91
N ASN A 299 9.71 -3.89 20.94
CA ASN A 299 10.49 -2.67 21.01
C ASN A 299 11.99 -2.97 21.07
N LEU A 300 12.77 -2.17 20.34
CA LEU A 300 14.23 -2.23 20.36
C LEU A 300 14.71 -1.83 21.76
N GLN A 301 15.50 -2.70 22.39
CA GLN A 301 16.00 -2.51 23.74
C GLN A 301 17.43 -1.94 23.75
N LYS A 302 18.34 -2.54 22.98
CA LYS A 302 19.76 -2.16 22.94
C LYS A 302 20.47 -2.72 21.72
N PHE A 303 21.66 -2.19 21.46
CA PHE A 303 22.59 -2.64 20.43
C PHE A 303 23.76 -3.40 21.05
N ARG A 304 24.27 -4.40 20.32
CA ARG A 304 25.49 -5.15 20.63
C ARG A 304 26.26 -5.36 19.33
N ALA A 305 27.16 -4.42 19.00
CA ALA A 305 27.81 -4.38 17.69
C ALA A 305 26.79 -4.44 16.54
N SER A 306 26.83 -5.43 15.64
CA SER A 306 25.85 -5.62 14.54
C SER A 306 24.53 -6.27 14.99
N THR A 307 24.42 -6.71 16.24
CA THR A 307 23.23 -7.36 16.79
C THR A 307 22.28 -6.35 17.42
N VAL A 308 20.99 -6.49 17.13
CA VAL A 308 19.90 -5.74 17.77
C VAL A 308 19.14 -6.66 18.75
N CYS A 309 18.98 -6.21 20.00
CA CYS A 309 18.20 -6.92 21.02
C CYS A 309 16.82 -6.28 21.22
N PHE A 310 15.80 -7.11 21.36
CA PHE A 310 14.41 -6.67 21.54
C PHE A 310 13.88 -7.00 22.95
N ASP A 311 12.81 -6.32 23.37
CA ASP A 311 12.21 -6.46 24.71
C ASP A 311 11.64 -7.86 25.00
N ASP A 312 11.33 -8.65 23.97
CA ASP A 312 10.90 -10.05 24.10
C ASP A 312 12.05 -11.05 24.30
N GLY A 313 13.29 -10.55 24.38
CA GLY A 313 14.50 -11.37 24.53
C GLY A 313 15.04 -11.93 23.21
N THR A 314 14.35 -11.72 22.08
CA THR A 314 14.88 -12.11 20.77
C THR A 314 15.99 -11.17 20.32
N THR A 315 16.86 -11.69 19.47
CA THR A 315 17.96 -10.94 18.84
C THR A 315 17.92 -11.13 17.33
N GLU A 316 18.38 -10.12 16.60
CA GLU A 316 18.68 -10.25 15.18
C GLU A 316 20.10 -9.78 14.93
N ASP A 317 20.90 -10.67 14.34
CA ASP A 317 22.30 -10.43 14.01
C ASP A 317 22.43 -9.81 12.62
N ASP A 318 23.65 -9.32 12.34
CA ASP A 318 24.07 -8.78 11.04
C ASP A 318 23.13 -7.71 10.48
N ILE A 319 22.69 -6.78 11.33
CA ILE A 319 21.85 -5.66 10.91
C ILE A 319 22.70 -4.60 10.22
N ASP A 320 22.40 -4.34 8.96
CA ASP A 320 23.11 -3.35 8.14
C ASP A 320 22.63 -1.91 8.39
N ALA A 321 21.35 -1.72 8.72
CA ALA A 321 20.77 -0.41 8.92
C ALA A 321 19.58 -0.39 9.89
N VAL A 322 19.43 0.74 10.60
CA VAL A 322 18.27 1.06 11.45
C VAL A 322 17.65 2.38 11.02
N ILE A 323 16.35 2.35 10.70
CA ILE A 323 15.58 3.51 10.25
C ILE A 323 14.59 3.93 11.33
N LEU A 324 14.83 5.10 11.92
CA LEU A 324 13.96 5.67 12.94
C LEU A 324 12.73 6.34 12.30
N CYS A 325 11.56 5.72 12.48
CA CYS A 325 10.26 6.27 12.09
C CYS A 325 9.53 6.83 13.32
N THR A 326 10.26 7.60 14.11
CA THR A 326 9.91 8.07 15.47
C THR A 326 9.15 9.40 15.49
N GLY A 327 8.89 10.00 14.33
CA GLY A 327 8.04 11.17 14.19
C GLY A 327 8.81 12.49 14.15
N TYR A 328 8.08 13.58 14.23
CA TYR A 328 8.60 14.93 14.06
C TYR A 328 8.13 15.84 15.18
N ASP A 329 8.99 16.79 15.52
CA ASP A 329 8.66 17.96 16.32
C ASP A 329 8.38 19.16 15.40
N TYR A 330 7.78 20.22 15.94
CA TYR A 330 7.54 21.46 15.22
C TYR A 330 8.01 22.66 16.02
N ARG A 331 8.62 23.61 15.30
CA ARG A 331 9.12 24.88 15.84
C ARG A 331 8.93 25.98 14.81
N PHE A 332 8.65 27.19 15.29
CA PHE A 332 8.54 28.40 14.48
C PHE A 332 9.55 29.43 15.00
N PRO A 333 10.85 29.26 14.70
CA PRO A 333 11.91 30.08 15.30
C PRO A 333 11.81 31.56 14.94
N PHE A 334 11.10 31.89 13.85
CA PHE A 334 10.82 33.26 13.43
C PHE A 334 9.68 33.93 14.20
N LEU A 335 8.91 33.20 15.01
CA LEU A 335 7.86 33.78 15.85
C LEU A 335 8.44 34.24 17.20
N PRO A 336 7.86 35.29 17.82
CA PRO A 336 8.36 35.81 19.08
C PRO A 336 8.08 34.82 20.22
N HIS A 337 9.05 34.67 21.12
CA HIS A 337 8.98 33.75 22.27
C HIS A 337 7.73 33.96 23.14
N SER A 338 7.16 35.17 23.18
CA SER A 338 5.93 35.48 23.91
C SER A 338 4.70 34.69 23.42
N LEU A 339 4.70 34.19 22.18
CA LEU A 339 3.64 33.33 21.65
C LEU A 339 3.79 31.87 22.08
N HIS A 340 4.98 31.46 22.50
CA HIS A 340 5.32 30.11 22.95
C HIS A 340 5.00 29.90 24.45
N SER A 341 3.74 30.13 24.82
CA SER A 341 3.26 30.11 26.22
C SER A 341 2.79 28.73 26.73
N GLY A 342 3.08 27.66 25.98
CA GLY A 342 2.80 26.27 26.35
C GLY A 342 3.89 25.66 27.23
N ASP A 343 3.53 24.58 27.95
CA ASP A 343 4.35 23.96 28.99
C ASP A 343 5.71 23.43 28.49
N ASP A 344 5.85 23.19 27.17
CA ASP A 344 7.09 22.77 26.48
C ASP A 344 7.52 23.76 25.36
N GLY A 345 7.15 25.05 25.46
CA GLY A 345 7.38 26.04 24.40
C GLY A 345 6.40 25.92 23.21
N ASP A 346 5.25 25.30 23.44
CA ASP A 346 4.19 25.09 22.46
C ASP A 346 3.31 26.34 22.24
N LEU A 347 2.66 26.42 21.08
CA LEU A 347 1.68 27.47 20.77
C LEU A 347 0.30 27.12 21.35
N LYS A 348 -0.23 27.96 22.24
CA LYS A 348 -1.63 27.91 22.66
C LYS A 348 -2.49 28.60 21.60
N LEU A 349 -3.30 27.84 20.86
CA LEU A 349 -4.07 28.35 19.71
C LEU A 349 -5.57 28.10 19.84
N TYR A 350 -6.36 29.17 19.81
CA TYR A 350 -7.81 29.11 19.70
C TYR A 350 -8.20 28.50 18.36
N LYS A 351 -8.96 27.40 18.42
CA LYS A 351 -9.29 26.54 17.29
C LYS A 351 -8.08 26.16 16.43
N ARG A 352 -6.85 26.09 16.98
CA ARG A 352 -5.61 25.76 16.23
C ARG A 352 -5.28 26.78 15.14
N VAL A 353 -5.74 28.02 15.30
CA VAL A 353 -5.52 29.13 14.35
C VAL A 353 -4.94 30.35 15.05
N PHE A 354 -5.65 30.90 16.04
CA PHE A 354 -5.32 32.20 16.62
C PHE A 354 -4.67 32.12 18.00
N PRO A 355 -3.53 32.78 18.25
CA PRO A 355 -3.00 32.94 19.61
C PRO A 355 -3.90 33.86 20.45
N PRO A 356 -4.40 33.41 21.62
CA PRO A 356 -5.33 34.20 22.44
C PRO A 356 -4.65 35.35 23.20
N SER A 357 -3.31 35.36 23.27
CA SER A 357 -2.52 36.39 23.93
C SER A 357 -2.38 37.68 23.11
N LEU A 358 -2.76 37.67 21.83
CA LEU A 358 -2.66 38.83 20.96
C LEU A 358 -3.80 39.83 21.22
N GLN A 359 -3.46 41.11 21.38
CA GLN A 359 -4.44 42.20 21.48
C GLN A 359 -5.23 42.38 20.18
N HIS A 360 -4.54 42.31 19.03
CA HIS A 360 -5.14 42.36 17.70
C HIS A 360 -5.05 40.99 17.04
N PRO A 361 -6.16 40.43 16.51
CA PRO A 361 -6.17 39.11 15.88
C PRO A 361 -5.62 39.15 14.44
N THR A 362 -4.42 39.70 14.26
CA THR A 362 -3.77 39.90 12.95
C THR A 362 -2.73 38.84 12.60
N LEU A 363 -2.54 37.81 13.45
CA LEU A 363 -1.68 36.66 13.15
C LEU A 363 -2.45 35.35 13.31
N ALA A 364 -2.36 34.47 12.31
CA ALA A 364 -3.01 33.17 12.31
C ALA A 364 -2.06 32.06 11.82
N ILE A 365 -2.15 30.89 12.45
CA ILE A 365 -1.43 29.68 12.05
C ILE A 365 -2.37 28.79 11.23
N ILE A 366 -1.97 28.41 10.02
CA ILE A 366 -2.80 27.62 9.10
C ILE A 366 -2.13 26.25 8.85
N GLY A 367 -2.89 25.18 9.09
CA GLY A 367 -2.46 23.80 8.87
C GLY A 367 -1.72 23.15 10.05
N LEU A 368 -1.55 23.83 11.19
CA LEU A 368 -0.98 23.24 12.41
C LEU A 368 -2.04 22.42 13.16
N LEU A 369 -2.36 21.24 12.64
CA LEU A 369 -3.32 20.34 13.24
C LEU A 369 -3.12 18.90 12.80
N GLN A 370 -3.80 18.00 13.50
CA GLN A 370 -3.84 16.59 13.19
C GLN A 370 -5.30 16.12 13.17
N THR A 371 -5.78 15.62 12.03
CA THR A 371 -7.10 14.98 11.92
C THR A 371 -7.06 13.62 11.21
N ARG A 372 -8.18 12.89 11.20
CA ARG A 372 -8.35 11.60 10.48
C ARG A 372 -8.72 11.78 9.00
N GLY A 373 -9.21 12.96 8.64
CA GLY A 373 -9.48 13.32 7.25
C GLY A 373 -8.29 14.06 6.61
N PRO A 374 -8.47 14.52 5.36
CA PRO A 374 -7.45 15.25 4.61
C PRO A 374 -7.22 16.65 5.19
N ILE A 375 -5.98 17.14 5.10
CA ILE A 375 -5.58 18.45 5.64
C ILE A 375 -6.00 19.63 4.75
N MET A 376 -5.98 19.50 3.42
CA MET A 376 -6.19 20.63 2.51
C MET A 376 -7.54 21.34 2.72
N PRO A 377 -8.70 20.65 2.79
CA PRO A 377 -9.97 21.34 3.02
C PRO A 377 -10.08 21.93 4.43
N VAL A 378 -9.34 21.39 5.40
CA VAL A 378 -9.25 21.95 6.74
C VAL A 378 -8.43 23.25 6.72
N ALA A 379 -7.27 23.23 6.10
CA ALA A 379 -6.42 24.41 5.93
C ALA A 379 -7.13 25.50 5.12
N GLU A 380 -7.89 25.13 4.09
CA GLU A 380 -8.71 26.07 3.32
C GLU A 380 -9.78 26.73 4.22
N LEU A 381 -10.53 25.98 5.00
CA LEU A 381 -11.53 26.56 5.90
C LEU A 381 -10.91 27.36 7.05
N GLN A 382 -9.72 26.98 7.53
CA GLN A 382 -8.93 27.81 8.44
C GLN A 382 -8.54 29.13 7.77
N GLY A 383 -8.07 29.09 6.51
CA GLY A 383 -7.74 30.27 5.71
C GLY A 383 -8.93 31.19 5.52
N ARG A 384 -10.08 30.65 5.07
CA ARG A 384 -11.33 31.40 4.89
C ARG A 384 -11.79 32.09 6.16
N TRP A 385 -11.69 31.42 7.31
CA TRP A 385 -12.05 32.06 8.57
C TRP A 385 -11.01 33.11 8.99
N ALA A 386 -9.72 32.79 8.84
CA ALA A 386 -8.64 33.67 9.26
C ALA A 386 -8.63 35.00 8.50
N THR A 387 -8.77 34.95 7.17
CA THR A 387 -8.78 36.16 6.33
C THR A 387 -9.97 37.06 6.65
N ARG A 388 -11.13 36.48 6.95
CA ARG A 388 -12.32 37.25 7.38
C ARG A 388 -12.16 37.90 8.74
N VAL A 389 -11.49 37.25 9.69
CA VAL A 389 -11.17 37.86 10.99
C VAL A 389 -10.20 39.01 10.81
N ILE A 390 -9.14 38.83 10.01
CA ILE A 390 -8.15 39.89 9.73
C ILE A 390 -8.81 41.05 8.97
N ALA A 391 -9.74 40.78 8.06
CA ALA A 391 -10.53 41.79 7.36
C ALA A 391 -11.53 42.54 8.28
N GLY A 392 -11.78 42.03 9.49
CA GLY A 392 -12.77 42.58 10.43
C GLY A 392 -14.21 42.16 10.15
N LEU A 393 -14.44 41.19 9.27
CA LEU A 393 -15.76 40.65 8.93
C LEU A 393 -16.26 39.61 9.93
N ASN A 394 -15.35 39.05 10.72
CA ASN A 394 -15.62 38.11 11.81
C ASN A 394 -14.84 38.52 13.06
N HIS A 395 -15.39 38.26 14.25
CA HIS A 395 -14.77 38.64 15.52
C HIS A 395 -14.49 37.41 16.40
N LEU A 396 -13.34 37.42 17.07
CA LEU A 396 -12.99 36.40 18.06
C LEU A 396 -13.69 36.68 19.40
N PRO A 397 -14.02 35.64 20.18
CA PRO A 397 -14.52 35.84 21.53
C PRO A 397 -13.42 36.40 22.46
N PRO A 398 -13.77 36.91 23.65
CA PRO A 398 -12.78 37.41 24.61
C PRO A 398 -11.72 36.36 24.98
N PRO A 399 -10.46 36.76 25.27
CA PRO A 399 -9.34 35.84 25.56
C PRO A 399 -9.64 34.78 26.62
N ALA A 400 -10.32 35.15 27.72
CA ALA A 400 -10.70 34.21 28.77
C ALA A 400 -11.57 33.05 28.24
N LYS A 401 -12.51 33.35 27.33
CA LYS A 401 -13.36 32.33 26.69
C LYS A 401 -12.57 31.48 25.69
N MET A 402 -11.61 32.08 24.97
CA MET A 402 -10.72 31.33 24.08
C MET A 402 -9.89 30.31 24.86
N LEU A 403 -9.26 30.72 25.96
CA LEU A 403 -8.46 29.87 26.84
C LEU A 403 -9.28 28.73 27.44
N GLN A 404 -10.48 29.03 27.96
CA GLN A 404 -11.39 28.01 28.48
C GLN A 404 -11.73 26.94 27.43
N ILE A 405 -11.97 27.34 26.17
CA ILE A 405 -12.26 26.40 25.08
C ILE A 405 -11.02 25.57 24.73
N ILE A 406 -9.83 26.17 24.73
CA ILE A 406 -8.56 25.47 24.48
C ILE A 406 -8.36 24.37 25.53
N GLU A 407 -8.44 24.72 26.82
CA GLU A 407 -8.27 23.81 27.95
C GLU A 407 -9.29 22.67 27.90
N ARG A 408 -10.57 23.00 27.65
CA ARG A 408 -11.63 21.99 27.51
C ARG A 408 -11.34 21.00 26.38
N HIS A 409 -10.87 21.49 25.23
CA HIS A 409 -10.52 20.63 24.11
C HIS A 409 -9.29 19.77 24.40
N ILE A 410 -8.24 20.33 25.01
CA ILE A 410 -7.04 19.57 25.39
C ILE A 410 -7.42 18.48 26.40
N ALA A 411 -8.17 18.82 27.45
CA ALA A 411 -8.64 17.86 28.45
C ALA A 411 -9.50 16.74 27.83
N ALA A 412 -10.37 17.06 26.87
CA ALA A 412 -11.14 16.06 26.14
C ALA A 412 -10.25 15.13 25.29
N ASN A 413 -9.22 15.70 24.64
CA ASN A 413 -8.29 14.95 23.79
C ASN A 413 -7.29 14.10 24.58
N LEU A 414 -6.89 14.53 25.78
CA LEU A 414 -5.97 13.79 26.66
C LEU A 414 -6.48 12.38 27.01
N LYS A 415 -7.81 12.20 27.04
CA LYS A 415 -8.45 10.88 27.19
C LYS A 415 -8.04 9.89 26.08
N ARG A 416 -7.79 10.39 24.87
CA ARG A 416 -7.42 9.60 23.67
C ARG A 416 -5.91 9.62 23.41
N TYR A 417 -5.29 10.80 23.58
CA TYR A 417 -3.90 11.06 23.25
C TYR A 417 -3.14 11.47 24.52
N PRO A 418 -2.33 10.59 25.11
CA PRO A 418 -1.74 10.81 26.44
C PRO A 418 -0.63 11.88 26.45
N TRP A 419 -0.19 12.35 25.28
CA TRP A 419 0.85 13.37 25.15
C TRP A 419 0.17 14.74 24.97
N PRO A 420 0.38 15.71 25.88
CA PRO A 420 -0.29 17.02 25.83
C PRO A 420 -0.11 17.76 24.50
N LYS A 421 1.12 17.82 23.99
CA LYS A 421 1.45 18.40 22.68
C LYS A 421 0.65 17.78 21.53
N LEU A 422 0.56 16.45 21.52
CA LEU A 422 -0.26 15.74 20.53
C LEU A 422 -1.75 16.04 20.74
N ALA A 423 -2.24 16.01 21.97
CA ALA A 423 -3.63 16.28 22.30
C ALA A 423 -4.07 17.69 21.88
N ALA A 424 -3.17 18.69 21.94
CA ALA A 424 -3.43 20.04 21.49
C ALA A 424 -3.74 20.13 19.99
N LEU A 425 -3.03 19.35 19.16
CA LEU A 425 -3.19 19.35 17.70
C LEU A 425 -4.38 18.53 17.18
N GLN A 426 -4.90 17.59 17.97
CA GLN A 426 -5.91 16.64 17.46
C GLN A 426 -7.30 17.27 17.32
N VAL A 427 -7.94 17.03 16.17
CA VAL A 427 -9.34 17.44 15.91
C VAL A 427 -10.12 16.35 15.18
N ASP A 428 -11.40 16.21 15.55
CA ASP A 428 -12.35 15.36 14.82
C ASP A 428 -12.80 16.07 13.53
N TYR A 429 -12.66 15.43 12.38
CA TYR A 429 -12.73 16.05 11.05
C TYR A 429 -14.03 16.85 10.79
N ILE A 430 -15.18 16.19 10.74
CA ILE A 430 -16.46 16.84 10.41
C ILE A 430 -16.85 17.91 11.46
N PRO A 431 -16.83 17.63 12.77
CA PRO A 431 -17.18 18.64 13.78
C PRO A 431 -16.29 19.89 13.71
N TYR A 432 -15.00 19.72 13.42
CA TYR A 432 -14.08 20.85 13.29
C TYR A 432 -14.36 21.67 12.02
N LEU A 433 -14.55 21.02 10.87
CA LEU A 433 -14.94 21.70 9.64
C LEU A 433 -16.27 22.45 9.77
N ASP A 434 -17.28 21.81 10.34
CA ASP A 434 -18.58 22.46 10.60
C ASP A 434 -18.41 23.65 11.56
N SER A 435 -17.55 23.55 12.58
CA SER A 435 -17.28 24.65 13.51
C SER A 435 -16.61 25.84 12.83
N LEU A 436 -15.64 25.61 11.93
CA LEU A 436 -15.02 26.69 11.14
C LEU A 436 -16.01 27.27 10.13
N ALA A 437 -16.74 26.41 9.42
CA ALA A 437 -17.74 26.84 8.45
C ALA A 437 -18.91 27.59 9.11
N GLN A 438 -19.21 27.35 10.38
CA GLN A 438 -20.17 28.15 11.15
C GLN A 438 -19.66 29.57 11.37
N GLU A 439 -18.38 29.75 11.75
CA GLU A 439 -17.79 31.08 11.88
C GLU A 439 -17.81 31.84 10.55
N VAL A 440 -17.51 31.16 9.44
CA VAL A 440 -17.56 31.74 8.09
C VAL A 440 -19.00 32.00 7.61
N GLY A 441 -20.01 31.32 8.18
CA GLY A 441 -21.39 31.34 7.68
C GLY A 441 -21.65 30.37 6.51
N ALA A 442 -20.69 29.51 6.17
CA ALA A 442 -20.74 28.57 5.06
C ALA A 442 -21.19 27.14 5.44
N CYS A 443 -21.41 26.84 6.72
CA CYS A 443 -21.82 25.50 7.17
C CYS A 443 -23.17 25.09 6.55
N PRO A 444 -23.30 23.96 5.82
CA PRO A 444 -24.55 23.57 5.19
C PRO A 444 -25.66 23.30 6.21
N SER A 445 -26.87 23.78 5.94
CA SER A 445 -28.06 23.51 6.77
C SER A 445 -28.81 22.31 6.21
N ILE A 446 -28.64 21.14 6.83
CA ILE A 446 -29.26 19.88 6.36
C ILE A 446 -30.79 19.96 6.33
N PRO A 447 -31.50 20.44 7.39
CA PRO A 447 -32.96 20.53 7.35
C PRO A 447 -33.46 21.42 6.21
N ARG A 448 -32.80 22.57 5.98
CA ARG A 448 -33.14 23.45 4.87
C ARG A 448 -32.89 22.80 3.51
N LEU A 449 -31.76 22.10 3.35
CA LEU A 449 -31.46 21.37 2.11
C LEU A 449 -32.51 20.29 1.85
N LEU A 450 -32.92 19.52 2.85
CA LEU A 450 -33.95 18.50 2.69
C LEU A 450 -35.32 19.07 2.27
N LEU A 451 -35.62 20.31 2.65
CA LEU A 451 -36.84 21.01 2.25
C LEU A 451 -36.76 21.66 0.86
N THR A 452 -35.58 22.14 0.46
CA THR A 452 -35.40 22.97 -0.76
C THR A 452 -34.81 22.20 -1.95
N ASP A 453 -33.89 21.27 -1.71
CA ASP A 453 -33.32 20.35 -2.69
C ASP A 453 -33.10 18.99 -2.02
N PRO A 454 -34.17 18.16 -1.89
CA PRO A 454 -34.13 16.93 -1.11
C PRO A 454 -33.07 15.94 -1.60
N VAL A 455 -32.81 15.90 -2.91
CA VAL A 455 -31.79 15.02 -3.49
C VAL A 455 -30.38 15.46 -3.05
N LEU A 456 -30.09 16.76 -3.11
CA LEU A 456 -28.83 17.29 -2.59
C LEU A 456 -28.73 17.09 -1.07
N GLY A 457 -29.79 17.37 -0.31
CA GLY A 457 -29.85 17.16 1.14
C GLY A 457 -29.53 15.72 1.54
N CYS A 458 -30.12 14.74 0.86
CA CYS A 458 -29.82 13.33 1.06
C CYS A 458 -28.36 12.97 0.72
N ARG A 459 -27.82 13.49 -0.40
CA ARG A 459 -26.40 13.24 -0.77
C ARG A 459 -25.42 13.86 0.22
N VAL A 460 -25.70 15.05 0.72
CA VAL A 460 -24.87 15.74 1.73
C VAL A 460 -24.92 15.00 3.07
N TYR A 461 -26.07 14.44 3.44
CA TYR A 461 -26.25 13.77 4.73
C TYR A 461 -25.77 12.31 4.75
N PHE A 462 -26.20 11.50 3.78
CA PHE A 462 -25.89 10.07 3.71
C PHE A 462 -24.60 9.78 2.93
N GLY A 463 -24.21 10.67 2.02
CA GLY A 463 -22.99 10.52 1.22
C GLY A 463 -21.71 10.95 1.94
N PRO A 464 -20.57 10.91 1.22
CA PRO A 464 -19.29 11.37 1.75
C PRO A 464 -19.34 12.86 2.09
N CYS A 465 -18.69 13.26 3.19
CA CYS A 465 -18.53 14.65 3.58
C CYS A 465 -17.41 15.32 2.77
N THR A 466 -17.65 15.49 1.46
CA THR A 466 -16.70 16.13 0.53
C THR A 466 -16.62 17.65 0.74
N PRO A 467 -15.47 18.26 0.43
CA PRO A 467 -15.22 19.67 0.72
C PRO A 467 -16.14 20.63 -0.05
N TYR A 468 -16.65 20.20 -1.21
CA TYR A 468 -17.66 20.93 -2.01
C TYR A 468 -18.86 21.41 -1.18
N GLN A 469 -19.24 20.68 -0.13
CA GLN A 469 -20.37 21.02 0.74
C GLN A 469 -20.21 22.39 1.43
N PHE A 470 -18.98 22.85 1.64
CA PHE A 470 -18.66 24.11 2.31
C PHE A 470 -18.63 25.31 1.35
N ARG A 471 -18.98 25.10 0.08
CA ARG A 471 -19.18 26.15 -0.94
C ARG A 471 -20.63 26.20 -1.45
N LEU A 472 -21.55 25.47 -0.82
CA LEU A 472 -22.99 25.48 -1.16
C LEU A 472 -23.71 26.77 -0.75
N ARG A 473 -23.19 27.48 0.25
CA ARG A 473 -23.77 28.72 0.78
C ARG A 473 -22.72 29.58 1.48
N GLY A 474 -23.12 30.79 1.86
CA GLY A 474 -22.27 31.72 2.59
C GLY A 474 -21.25 32.43 1.68
N PRO A 475 -20.31 33.18 2.24
CA PRO A 475 -19.28 33.88 1.46
C PRO A 475 -18.47 32.93 0.57
N GLY A 476 -18.23 33.31 -0.67
CA GLY A 476 -17.44 32.51 -1.62
C GLY A 476 -18.15 31.26 -2.15
N VAL A 477 -19.48 31.29 -2.36
CA VAL A 477 -20.22 30.20 -3.03
C VAL A 477 -19.57 29.83 -4.36
N TRP A 478 -19.51 28.54 -4.66
CA TRP A 478 -19.07 28.04 -5.96
C TRP A 478 -20.24 27.41 -6.72
N GLN A 479 -20.55 27.94 -7.92
CA GLN A 479 -21.67 27.47 -8.75
C GLN A 479 -21.56 25.97 -9.09
N GLY A 480 -20.35 25.45 -9.26
CA GLY A 480 -20.10 24.04 -9.54
C GLY A 480 -20.27 23.09 -8.35
N ALA A 481 -20.43 23.59 -7.11
CA ALA A 481 -20.41 22.77 -5.90
C ALA A 481 -21.49 21.69 -5.89
N ARG A 482 -22.72 22.05 -6.32
CA ARG A 482 -23.82 21.09 -6.45
C ARG A 482 -23.46 19.99 -7.45
N GLN A 483 -23.03 20.35 -8.65
CA GLN A 483 -22.70 19.39 -9.69
C GLN A 483 -21.53 18.48 -9.29
N ALA A 484 -20.51 19.03 -8.61
CA ALA A 484 -19.38 18.27 -8.09
C ALA A 484 -19.82 17.18 -7.09
N ILE A 485 -20.73 17.50 -6.16
CA ILE A 485 -21.31 16.51 -5.23
C ILE A 485 -22.10 15.44 -6.00
N PHE A 486 -22.78 15.82 -7.09
CA PHE A 486 -23.57 14.87 -7.86
C PHE A 486 -22.73 13.87 -8.67
N THR A 487 -21.60 14.31 -9.18
CA THR A 487 -20.75 13.55 -10.12
C THR A 487 -19.47 12.97 -9.48
N GLN A 488 -19.25 13.18 -8.17
CA GLN A 488 -18.06 12.68 -7.47
C GLN A 488 -17.81 11.18 -7.64
N TRP A 489 -18.85 10.35 -7.63
CA TRP A 489 -18.70 8.89 -7.83
C TRP A 489 -18.36 8.51 -9.27
N GLU A 490 -18.72 9.33 -10.26
CA GLU A 490 -18.31 9.14 -11.66
C GLU A 490 -16.82 9.43 -11.81
N ARG A 491 -16.33 10.53 -11.23
CA ARG A 491 -14.89 10.86 -11.19
C ARG A 491 -14.07 9.84 -10.41
N VAL A 492 -14.64 9.23 -9.36
CA VAL A 492 -14.01 8.11 -8.62
C VAL A 492 -13.89 6.87 -9.49
N ALA A 493 -14.91 6.56 -10.28
CA ALA A 493 -14.94 5.36 -11.13
C ALA A 493 -14.09 5.49 -12.41
N LYS A 494 -13.95 6.70 -12.97
CA LYS A 494 -13.24 6.94 -14.24
C LYS A 494 -11.82 6.36 -14.29
N PRO A 495 -10.90 6.59 -13.32
CA PRO A 495 -9.56 6.03 -13.36
C PRO A 495 -9.52 4.52 -13.06
N MET A 496 -10.62 3.93 -12.57
CA MET A 496 -10.72 2.50 -12.26
C MET A 496 -11.27 1.69 -13.44
N LYS A 497 -12.12 2.31 -14.28
CA LYS A 497 -12.76 1.71 -15.46
C LYS A 497 -11.97 1.96 -16.75
N THR A 498 -10.70 1.59 -16.76
CA THR A 498 -9.83 1.79 -17.95
C THR A 498 -10.05 0.76 -19.06
N ARG A 499 -10.71 -0.37 -18.75
CA ARG A 499 -11.12 -1.39 -19.72
C ARG A 499 -12.65 -1.40 -19.86
N PRO A 500 -13.21 -1.23 -21.08
CA PRO A 500 -14.65 -1.37 -21.28
C PRO A 500 -15.06 -2.83 -21.06
N LEU A 501 -16.20 -3.02 -20.39
CA LEU A 501 -16.85 -4.33 -20.30
C LEU A 501 -17.97 -4.40 -21.33
N PRO A 502 -18.15 -5.53 -22.04
CA PRO A 502 -19.36 -5.76 -22.81
C PRO A 502 -20.58 -5.58 -21.90
N GLU A 503 -21.61 -4.88 -22.36
CA GLU A 503 -22.88 -4.90 -21.65
C GLU A 503 -23.36 -6.35 -21.57
N ALA A 504 -23.73 -6.79 -20.36
CA ALA A 504 -24.30 -8.11 -20.21
C ALA A 504 -25.59 -8.12 -21.01
N SER A 505 -25.61 -8.83 -22.15
CA SER A 505 -26.85 -9.12 -22.86
C SER A 505 -27.83 -9.68 -21.83
N SER A 506 -28.98 -9.04 -21.66
CA SER A 506 -30.07 -9.53 -20.83
C SER A 506 -30.58 -10.83 -21.45
N PHE A 507 -29.88 -11.93 -21.20
CA PHE A 507 -30.25 -13.23 -21.72
C PHE A 507 -31.43 -13.73 -20.89
N GLY A 508 -32.63 -13.54 -21.45
CA GLY A 508 -33.83 -14.22 -21.00
C GLY A 508 -33.58 -15.72 -20.98
N TRP A 509 -34.13 -16.38 -19.97
CA TRP A 509 -34.14 -17.83 -19.83
C TRP A 509 -34.69 -18.50 -21.10
N ARG A 510 -33.81 -18.86 -22.05
CA ARG A 510 -34.06 -19.92 -23.03
C ARG A 510 -32.79 -20.75 -23.12
N GLY A 511 -32.89 -21.95 -22.54
CA GLY A 511 -31.81 -22.91 -22.49
C GLY A 511 -31.36 -23.34 -23.87
N ARG A 512 -30.05 -23.33 -24.07
CA ARG A 512 -29.28 -24.36 -24.79
C ARG A 512 -27.82 -24.16 -24.38
N ALA A 513 -27.28 -25.13 -23.64
CA ALA A 513 -25.85 -25.19 -23.40
C ALA A 513 -25.13 -25.36 -24.75
N PRO A 514 -24.02 -24.65 -25.01
CA PRO A 514 -23.18 -24.97 -26.17
C PRO A 514 -22.68 -26.41 -26.02
N LYS A 515 -22.95 -27.24 -27.04
CA LYS A 515 -22.34 -28.57 -27.17
C LYS A 515 -20.84 -28.37 -27.39
N TYR A 516 -20.05 -28.60 -26.37
CA TYR A 516 -18.64 -28.89 -26.56
C TYR A 516 -18.53 -30.26 -27.26
N PRO A 517 -17.59 -30.45 -28.20
CA PRO A 517 -17.25 -31.79 -28.65
C PRO A 517 -16.82 -32.61 -27.42
N PRO A 518 -17.19 -33.90 -27.33
CA PRO A 518 -16.67 -34.75 -26.27
C PRO A 518 -15.13 -34.72 -26.33
N PRO A 519 -14.43 -34.73 -25.18
CA PRO A 519 -13.00 -35.00 -25.20
C PRO A 519 -12.79 -36.34 -25.90
N GLU A 520 -11.88 -36.39 -26.87
CA GLU A 520 -11.38 -37.67 -27.37
C GLU A 520 -10.96 -38.50 -26.16
N GLU A 521 -11.47 -39.73 -26.10
CA GLU A 521 -11.18 -40.67 -25.03
C GLU A 521 -9.67 -40.90 -24.99
N CYS A 522 -8.99 -40.28 -24.01
CA CYS A 522 -7.73 -40.82 -23.54
C CYS A 522 -8.03 -42.26 -23.11
N LEU A 523 -7.41 -43.21 -23.80
CA LEU A 523 -7.36 -44.62 -23.45
C LEU A 523 -6.90 -44.78 -22.00
N CYS A 524 -7.86 -44.80 -21.07
CA CYS A 524 -7.67 -45.38 -19.76
C CYS A 524 -7.46 -46.88 -20.00
N ILE A 525 -6.23 -47.35 -19.84
CA ILE A 525 -5.94 -48.78 -19.70
C ILE A 525 -6.74 -49.24 -18.48
N ARG A 526 -7.85 -49.96 -18.73
CA ARG A 526 -8.55 -50.71 -17.69
C ARG A 526 -7.65 -51.87 -17.31
N SER A 527 -7.17 -51.89 -16.07
CA SER A 527 -6.61 -53.11 -15.48
C SER A 527 -7.73 -54.14 -15.39
N SER A 528 -7.63 -55.21 -16.16
CA SER A 528 -8.43 -56.42 -15.95
C SER A 528 -7.97 -57.07 -14.66
N GLU A 529 -8.88 -57.20 -13.70
CA GLU A 529 -8.73 -58.11 -12.56
C GLU A 529 -8.78 -59.55 -13.10
N GLU A 530 -7.60 -60.17 -13.27
CA GLU A 530 -7.47 -61.62 -13.17
C GLU A 530 -6.36 -61.92 -12.17
N SER A 531 -6.78 -62.38 -11.00
CA SER A 531 -5.91 -62.90 -9.95
C SER A 531 -5.38 -64.26 -10.39
N SER A 532 -4.13 -64.30 -10.86
CA SER A 532 -3.32 -65.52 -10.85
C SER A 532 -2.13 -65.30 -9.93
N SER A 533 -2.14 -66.02 -8.81
CA SER A 533 -1.04 -66.15 -7.87
C SER A 533 0.25 -66.54 -8.59
N CYS A 534 1.25 -65.66 -8.58
CA CYS A 534 2.62 -65.97 -8.93
C CYS A 534 3.51 -65.70 -7.71
N GLU A 535 4.26 -66.72 -7.31
CA GLU A 535 5.27 -66.65 -6.26
C GLU A 535 6.29 -65.56 -6.61
N VAL A 536 6.43 -64.56 -5.73
CA VAL A 536 7.43 -63.50 -5.86
C VAL A 536 8.79 -64.10 -5.50
N LEU A 537 9.54 -64.53 -6.53
CA LEU A 537 10.99 -64.51 -6.48
C LEU A 537 11.42 -63.05 -6.28
N GLN A 538 12.08 -62.75 -5.17
CA GLN A 538 12.73 -61.47 -4.92
C GLN A 538 13.86 -61.22 -5.94
N GLN A 539 13.52 -60.80 -7.15
CA GLN A 539 14.42 -60.06 -8.03
C GLN A 539 14.15 -58.58 -7.83
N LYS A 540 15.22 -57.80 -7.60
CA LYS A 540 15.16 -56.35 -7.39
C LYS A 540 14.75 -55.66 -8.68
N THR A 541 13.54 -55.10 -8.72
CA THR A 541 13.02 -54.33 -9.86
C THR A 541 13.72 -52.97 -9.95
N THR A 542 14.34 -52.67 -11.09
CA THR A 542 15.02 -51.39 -11.32
C THR A 542 14.09 -50.41 -12.05
N VAL A 543 13.88 -49.21 -11.48
CA VAL A 543 12.93 -48.22 -12.03
C VAL A 543 13.66 -46.94 -12.44
N ASN A 544 13.43 -46.47 -13.67
CA ASN A 544 13.93 -45.17 -14.10
C ASN A 544 12.94 -44.05 -13.72
N THR A 545 13.44 -42.94 -13.17
CA THR A 545 12.69 -41.69 -12.96
C THR A 545 13.35 -40.54 -13.73
N ALA A 546 12.65 -39.97 -14.70
CA ALA A 546 13.21 -38.85 -15.48
C ALA A 546 12.97 -37.50 -14.76
N LEU A 547 14.06 -36.81 -14.36
CA LEU A 547 14.18 -35.47 -13.75
C LEU A 547 14.02 -35.37 -12.22
N GLY A 548 15.01 -34.79 -11.55
CA GLY A 548 15.15 -34.57 -10.10
C GLY A 548 14.42 -33.32 -9.57
N GLY A 549 13.33 -32.91 -10.22
CA GLY A 549 12.41 -31.90 -9.70
C GLY A 549 11.53 -32.43 -8.57
N THR A 550 10.50 -31.67 -8.18
CA THR A 550 9.55 -32.08 -7.13
C THR A 550 8.97 -33.48 -7.38
N SER A 551 8.54 -33.74 -8.61
CA SER A 551 8.00 -35.04 -9.01
C SER A 551 9.04 -36.16 -8.96
N GLY A 552 10.29 -35.91 -9.35
CA GLY A 552 11.39 -36.88 -9.28
C GLY A 552 11.70 -37.30 -7.85
N LEU A 553 11.87 -36.33 -6.94
CA LEU A 553 12.11 -36.60 -5.53
C LEU A 553 11.01 -37.49 -4.92
N THR A 554 9.74 -37.20 -5.23
CA THR A 554 8.62 -38.02 -4.76
C THR A 554 8.61 -39.41 -5.39
N CYS A 555 8.98 -39.55 -6.68
CA CYS A 555 9.04 -40.86 -7.33
C CYS A 555 10.12 -41.75 -6.71
N ILE A 556 11.33 -41.20 -6.49
CA ILE A 556 12.42 -41.93 -5.83
C ILE A 556 11.95 -42.39 -4.45
N LYS A 557 11.37 -41.49 -3.65
CA LYS A 557 10.91 -41.84 -2.29
C LYS A 557 9.84 -42.93 -2.30
N CYS A 558 8.83 -42.83 -3.17
CA CYS A 558 7.80 -43.85 -3.31
C CYS A 558 8.37 -45.20 -3.77
N CYS A 559 9.35 -45.21 -4.68
CA CYS A 559 10.04 -46.44 -5.07
C CYS A 559 10.74 -47.11 -3.88
N LEU A 560 11.41 -46.32 -3.04
CA LEU A 560 12.12 -46.85 -1.86
C LEU A 560 11.16 -47.40 -0.80
N ASP A 561 10.01 -46.76 -0.58
CA ASP A 561 8.98 -47.26 0.35
C ASP A 561 8.48 -48.66 -0.05
N GLU A 562 8.41 -48.94 -1.36
CA GLU A 562 7.94 -50.21 -1.93
C GLU A 562 9.08 -51.21 -2.18
N GLY A 563 10.32 -50.89 -1.77
CA GLY A 563 11.49 -51.77 -1.93
C GLY A 563 12.04 -51.89 -3.36
N LEU A 564 11.71 -50.94 -4.24
CA LEU A 564 12.24 -50.85 -5.61
C LEU A 564 13.60 -50.14 -5.62
N GLU A 565 14.40 -50.35 -6.66
CA GLU A 565 15.70 -49.68 -6.84
C GLU A 565 15.60 -48.57 -7.91
N PRO A 566 15.35 -47.30 -7.51
CA PRO A 566 15.22 -46.22 -8.46
C PRO A 566 16.58 -45.70 -8.95
N VAL A 567 16.64 -45.33 -10.23
CA VAL A 567 17.67 -44.46 -10.79
C VAL A 567 16.99 -43.23 -11.38
N CYS A 568 17.39 -42.04 -10.94
CA CYS A 568 16.88 -40.78 -11.43
C CYS A 568 17.91 -40.10 -12.32
N PHE A 569 17.51 -39.62 -13.49
CA PHE A 569 18.38 -38.81 -14.36
C PHE A 569 17.94 -37.35 -14.33
N GLU A 570 18.84 -36.46 -13.92
CA GLU A 570 18.60 -35.02 -13.87
C GLU A 570 19.57 -34.33 -14.84
N SER A 571 19.03 -33.55 -15.78
CA SER A 571 19.85 -32.85 -16.78
C SER A 571 20.67 -31.71 -16.19
N SER A 572 20.23 -31.13 -15.07
CA SER A 572 20.94 -30.07 -14.37
C SER A 572 21.91 -30.63 -13.32
N ASP A 573 22.65 -29.72 -12.67
CA ASP A 573 23.68 -30.00 -11.68
C ASP A 573 23.17 -30.00 -10.23
N ASP A 574 21.88 -29.74 -10.00
CA ASP A 574 21.25 -29.72 -8.68
C ASP A 574 19.78 -30.18 -8.80
N ILE A 575 19.14 -30.46 -7.68
CA ILE A 575 17.71 -30.77 -7.62
C ILE A 575 16.85 -29.50 -7.80
N GLY A 576 15.52 -29.70 -7.84
CA GLY A 576 14.54 -28.61 -7.65
C GLY A 576 13.87 -28.11 -8.93
N GLY A 577 14.42 -28.44 -10.11
CA GLY A 577 13.81 -28.13 -11.40
C GLY A 577 13.44 -26.65 -11.54
N LEU A 578 12.15 -26.35 -11.77
CA LEU A 578 11.61 -24.99 -11.91
C LEU A 578 11.98 -24.04 -10.75
N TRP A 579 12.12 -24.57 -9.53
CA TRP A 579 12.29 -23.74 -8.32
C TRP A 579 13.72 -23.23 -8.14
N LYS A 580 14.67 -23.78 -8.88
CA LYS A 580 16.05 -23.29 -8.91
C LYS A 580 16.10 -22.01 -9.75
N PHE A 581 16.26 -20.87 -9.07
CA PHE A 581 16.46 -19.60 -9.77
C PHE A 581 17.82 -19.61 -10.49
N LYS A 582 17.80 -19.19 -11.75
CA LYS A 582 18.98 -18.96 -12.59
C LYS A 582 18.84 -17.59 -13.24
N GLU A 583 19.92 -16.81 -13.27
CA GLU A 583 19.91 -15.48 -13.89
C GLU A 583 19.67 -15.60 -15.40
N ASN A 584 20.37 -16.53 -16.05
CA ASN A 584 20.25 -16.80 -17.47
C ASN A 584 19.27 -17.94 -17.72
N THR A 585 18.39 -17.76 -18.71
CA THR A 585 17.40 -18.77 -19.11
C THR A 585 17.98 -19.71 -20.16
N ASP A 586 17.94 -21.03 -19.90
CA ASP A 586 18.21 -22.04 -20.92
C ASP A 586 16.98 -22.22 -21.84
N PRO A 587 17.13 -22.32 -23.16
CA PRO A 587 16.03 -22.58 -24.09
C PRO A 587 15.16 -23.80 -23.76
N ASN A 588 15.74 -24.85 -23.14
CA ASN A 588 15.08 -26.12 -22.89
C ASN A 588 14.62 -26.31 -21.44
N GLU A 589 14.85 -25.32 -20.58
CA GLU A 589 14.47 -25.40 -19.16
C GLU A 589 13.33 -24.42 -18.83
N ALA A 590 12.57 -24.80 -17.80
CA ALA A 590 11.64 -23.90 -17.16
C ALA A 590 12.41 -22.88 -16.32
N SER A 591 11.86 -21.68 -16.17
CA SER A 591 12.55 -20.57 -15.54
C SER A 591 11.56 -19.71 -14.76
N ILE A 592 12.05 -19.16 -13.66
CA ILE A 592 11.33 -18.29 -12.73
C ILE A 592 12.01 -16.92 -12.63
N TYR A 593 11.25 -15.93 -12.20
CA TYR A 593 11.76 -14.62 -11.80
C TYR A 593 12.20 -14.63 -10.34
N ASN A 594 13.12 -13.73 -9.99
CA ASN A 594 13.79 -13.73 -8.69
C ASN A 594 12.80 -13.58 -7.54
N SER A 595 11.82 -12.69 -7.67
CA SER A 595 10.80 -12.41 -6.65
C SER A 595 9.65 -13.42 -6.56
N LEU A 596 9.79 -14.62 -7.15
CA LEU A 596 8.71 -15.60 -7.18
C LEU A 596 8.38 -16.10 -5.77
N ILE A 597 7.09 -15.93 -5.40
CA ILE A 597 6.50 -16.46 -4.17
C ILE A 597 5.38 -17.41 -4.56
N ILE A 598 5.29 -18.55 -3.86
CA ILE A 598 4.25 -19.54 -4.09
C ILE A 598 2.83 -18.97 -3.86
N ASN A 599 1.85 -19.51 -4.57
CA ASN A 599 0.44 -19.14 -4.47
C ASN A 599 -0.39 -20.11 -3.60
N THR A 600 0.16 -21.25 -3.23
CA THR A 600 -0.40 -22.24 -2.30
C THR A 600 0.30 -22.10 -0.95
N SER A 601 -0.44 -22.26 0.15
CA SER A 601 0.13 -22.19 1.50
C SER A 601 1.06 -23.36 1.79
N LYS A 602 2.03 -23.16 2.69
CA LYS A 602 3.03 -24.17 3.06
C LYS A 602 2.40 -25.50 3.49
N GLU A 603 1.31 -25.45 4.25
CA GLU A 603 0.62 -26.65 4.75
C GLU A 603 -0.13 -27.41 3.65
N MET A 604 -0.52 -26.72 2.57
CA MET A 604 -1.18 -27.33 1.42
C MET A 604 -0.18 -27.75 0.33
N MET A 605 1.07 -27.29 0.42
CA MET A 605 2.14 -27.58 -0.55
C MET A 605 3.12 -28.67 -0.07
N CYS A 606 3.25 -28.91 1.23
CA CYS A 606 4.22 -29.87 1.76
C CYS A 606 3.97 -31.32 1.27
N PHE A 607 5.03 -32.12 1.27
CA PHE A 607 4.93 -33.56 1.13
C PHE A 607 4.20 -34.16 2.35
N SER A 608 3.39 -35.19 2.11
CA SER A 608 2.48 -35.77 3.13
C SER A 608 3.18 -36.38 4.34
N ASP A 609 4.45 -36.69 4.20
CA ASP A 609 5.32 -37.35 5.17
C ASP A 609 6.44 -36.43 5.70
N PHE A 610 6.48 -35.17 5.26
CA PHE A 610 7.55 -34.25 5.62
C PHE A 610 7.02 -32.81 5.70
N PRO A 611 6.47 -32.37 6.84
CA PRO A 611 5.91 -31.04 6.97
C PRO A 611 6.98 -29.95 6.82
N ILE A 612 6.59 -28.82 6.26
CA ILE A 612 7.47 -27.64 6.13
C ILE A 612 7.74 -27.05 7.52
N PRO A 613 8.97 -26.60 7.84
CA PRO A 613 9.30 -26.04 9.15
C PRO A 613 8.36 -24.92 9.61
N SER A 614 8.08 -24.90 10.91
CA SER A 614 7.13 -23.96 11.52
C SER A 614 7.53 -22.49 11.33
N HIS A 615 8.82 -22.19 11.31
CA HIS A 615 9.36 -20.83 11.16
C HIS A 615 9.35 -20.31 9.71
N PHE A 616 9.10 -21.15 8.70
CA PHE A 616 8.94 -20.70 7.32
C PHE A 616 7.59 -19.96 7.15
N PRO A 617 7.52 -18.90 6.32
CA PRO A 617 6.30 -18.16 6.08
C PRO A 617 5.26 -19.03 5.35
N ASN A 618 3.98 -18.66 5.47
CA ASN A 618 2.89 -19.41 4.82
C ASN A 618 3.01 -19.40 3.29
N TYR A 619 3.49 -18.31 2.72
CA TYR A 619 3.80 -18.20 1.30
C TYR A 619 5.29 -17.97 1.14
N MET A 620 5.99 -19.02 0.74
CA MET A 620 7.45 -19.03 0.65
C MET A 620 7.96 -18.43 -0.65
N HIS A 621 9.05 -17.70 -0.53
CA HIS A 621 9.94 -17.37 -1.63
C HIS A 621 10.55 -18.67 -2.22
N ASN A 622 10.89 -18.68 -3.51
CA ASN A 622 11.46 -19.86 -4.18
C ASN A 622 12.72 -20.41 -3.46
N SER A 623 13.52 -19.54 -2.85
CA SER A 623 14.71 -19.96 -2.08
C SER A 623 14.36 -20.88 -0.91
N LEU A 624 13.26 -20.61 -0.20
CA LEU A 624 12.82 -21.46 0.91
C LEU A 624 12.20 -22.78 0.42
N ILE A 625 11.63 -22.80 -0.80
CA ILE A 625 11.23 -24.05 -1.45
C ILE A 625 12.46 -24.91 -1.75
N MET A 626 13.53 -24.31 -2.26
CA MET A 626 14.79 -25.00 -2.50
C MET A 626 15.39 -25.56 -1.21
N ASP A 627 15.37 -24.79 -0.11
CA ASP A 627 15.81 -25.28 1.19
C ASP A 627 14.95 -26.46 1.66
N TYR A 628 13.64 -26.39 1.51
CA TYR A 628 12.73 -27.49 1.84
C TYR A 628 13.00 -28.76 1.02
N PHE A 629 13.26 -28.66 -0.29
CA PHE A 629 13.63 -29.81 -1.11
C PHE A 629 14.96 -30.43 -0.72
N ARG A 630 15.93 -29.60 -0.32
CA ARG A 630 17.22 -30.09 0.20
C ARG A 630 17.02 -30.83 1.51
N MET A 631 16.24 -30.26 2.43
CA MET A 631 15.87 -30.92 3.69
C MET A 631 15.20 -32.27 3.45
N TYR A 632 14.25 -32.34 2.51
CA TYR A 632 13.57 -33.60 2.15
C TYR A 632 14.54 -34.63 1.57
N ALA A 633 15.34 -34.22 0.59
CA ALA A 633 16.30 -35.10 -0.07
C ALA A 633 17.41 -35.59 0.88
N GLU A 634 17.82 -34.78 1.85
CA GLU A 634 18.79 -35.16 2.88
C GLU A 634 18.18 -36.10 3.92
N HIS A 635 16.96 -35.81 4.37
CA HIS A 635 16.26 -36.63 5.36
C HIS A 635 16.06 -38.07 4.88
N PHE A 636 15.62 -38.24 3.62
CA PHE A 636 15.39 -39.55 3.01
C PHE A 636 16.59 -40.08 2.21
N GLN A 637 17.73 -39.39 2.24
CA GLN A 637 18.94 -39.75 1.50
C GLN A 637 18.65 -40.02 0.01
N LEU A 638 17.94 -39.14 -0.67
CA LEU A 638 17.52 -39.37 -2.06
C LEU A 638 18.62 -39.07 -3.08
N LYS A 639 19.59 -38.23 -2.70
CA LYS A 639 20.61 -37.69 -3.62
C LYS A 639 21.46 -38.76 -4.29
N HIS A 640 21.73 -39.90 -3.64
CA HIS A 640 22.56 -40.97 -4.23
C HIS A 640 21.86 -41.77 -5.34
N TYR A 641 20.54 -41.66 -5.47
CA TYR A 641 19.80 -42.25 -6.57
C TYR A 641 19.72 -41.32 -7.79
N ILE A 642 20.25 -40.09 -7.70
CA ILE A 642 20.18 -39.09 -8.76
C ILE A 642 21.51 -39.00 -9.49
N ARG A 643 21.46 -39.22 -10.80
CA ARG A 643 22.54 -38.96 -11.74
C ARG A 643 22.34 -37.58 -12.34
N PHE A 644 23.08 -36.59 -11.80
CA PHE A 644 23.08 -35.23 -12.30
C PHE A 644 23.77 -35.11 -13.65
N GLN A 645 23.52 -33.98 -14.33
CA GLN A 645 24.11 -33.65 -15.63
C GLN A 645 23.94 -34.76 -16.68
N THR A 646 22.81 -35.47 -16.61
CA THR A 646 22.48 -36.61 -17.46
C THR A 646 21.10 -36.40 -18.08
N LYS A 647 21.07 -36.17 -19.39
CA LYS A 647 19.84 -35.92 -20.15
C LYS A 647 19.28 -37.22 -20.70
N VAL A 648 17.99 -37.49 -20.49
CA VAL A 648 17.30 -38.59 -21.17
C VAL A 648 16.95 -38.15 -22.59
N LEU A 649 17.45 -38.88 -23.59
CA LEU A 649 17.19 -38.61 -25.01
C LEU A 649 15.98 -39.38 -25.51
N GLN A 650 15.88 -40.66 -25.16
CA GLN A 650 14.87 -41.55 -25.70
C GLN A 650 14.49 -42.65 -24.71
N VAL A 651 13.21 -43.00 -24.69
CA VAL A 651 12.66 -44.15 -23.95
C VAL A 651 11.87 -44.99 -24.93
N THR A 652 12.26 -46.25 -25.12
CA THR A 652 11.62 -47.17 -26.07
C THR A 652 11.33 -48.51 -25.40
N PRO A 653 10.14 -49.10 -25.63
CA PRO A 653 9.90 -50.47 -25.18
C PRO A 653 10.86 -51.41 -25.92
N ARG A 654 11.41 -52.41 -25.23
CA ARG A 654 12.29 -53.38 -25.87
C ARG A 654 11.53 -54.22 -26.90
N PRO A 655 12.21 -54.82 -27.89
CA PRO A 655 11.56 -55.70 -28.86
C PRO A 655 10.78 -56.87 -28.23
N ASP A 656 11.20 -57.34 -27.06
CA ASP A 656 10.58 -58.42 -26.29
C ASP A 656 9.62 -57.91 -25.19
N PHE A 657 9.24 -56.62 -25.20
CA PHE A 657 8.37 -56.00 -24.19
C PHE A 657 7.09 -56.78 -23.84
N PRO A 658 6.37 -57.42 -24.80
CA PRO A 658 5.19 -58.22 -24.45
C PRO A 658 5.46 -59.38 -23.48
N HIS A 659 6.73 -59.82 -23.38
CA HIS A 659 7.17 -60.88 -22.47
C HIS A 659 8.04 -60.34 -21.31
N SER A 660 8.91 -59.35 -21.58
CA SER A 660 9.86 -58.82 -20.60
C SER A 660 9.32 -57.65 -19.78
N GLY A 661 8.42 -56.83 -20.33
CA GLY A 661 7.98 -55.56 -19.75
C GLY A 661 9.07 -54.47 -19.68
N GLN A 662 10.24 -54.69 -20.28
CA GLN A 662 11.43 -53.86 -20.09
C GLN A 662 11.59 -52.72 -21.10
N TRP A 663 12.21 -51.63 -20.67
CA TRP A 663 12.43 -50.42 -21.46
C TRP A 663 13.92 -50.19 -21.70
N ASP A 664 14.25 -49.81 -22.93
CA ASP A 664 15.55 -49.22 -23.27
C ASP A 664 15.48 -47.70 -23.03
N VAL A 665 16.40 -47.18 -22.22
CA VAL A 665 16.56 -45.75 -21.94
C VAL A 665 17.91 -45.29 -22.46
N GLU A 666 17.91 -44.34 -23.39
CA GLU A 666 19.11 -43.68 -23.91
C GLU A 666 19.32 -42.35 -23.18
N THR A 667 20.51 -42.16 -22.63
CA THR A 667 20.92 -40.95 -21.92
C THR A 667 22.17 -40.35 -22.54
N GLU A 668 22.38 -39.06 -22.30
CA GLU A 668 23.54 -38.30 -22.73
C GLU A 668 24.11 -37.54 -21.53
N SER A 669 25.38 -37.76 -21.20
CA SER A 669 26.08 -37.02 -20.15
C SER A 669 26.47 -35.62 -20.63
N LYS A 670 26.89 -34.75 -19.71
CA LYS A 670 27.43 -33.42 -20.03
C LYS A 670 28.57 -33.43 -21.07
N ASP A 671 29.36 -34.49 -21.09
CA ASP A 671 30.50 -34.63 -22.01
C ASP A 671 30.07 -35.17 -23.39
N GLY A 672 28.75 -35.30 -23.63
CA GLY A 672 28.18 -35.82 -24.87
C GLY A 672 28.27 -37.34 -25.01
N GLN A 673 28.65 -38.06 -23.94
CA GLN A 673 28.71 -39.52 -23.97
C GLN A 673 27.30 -40.08 -23.87
N ARG A 674 26.95 -40.96 -24.80
CA ARG A 674 25.65 -41.62 -24.83
C ARG A 674 25.72 -43.01 -24.23
N GLU A 675 24.79 -43.30 -23.34
CA GLU A 675 24.65 -44.61 -22.71
C GLU A 675 23.24 -45.14 -22.93
N ARG A 676 23.12 -46.46 -23.02
CA ARG A 676 21.84 -47.15 -23.08
C ARG A 676 21.76 -48.13 -21.92
N ALA A 677 20.71 -48.00 -21.12
CA ALA A 677 20.45 -48.86 -19.97
C ALA A 677 19.04 -49.45 -20.04
N VAL A 678 18.89 -50.67 -19.51
CA VAL A 678 17.62 -51.40 -19.47
C VAL A 678 17.00 -51.24 -18.10
N PHE A 679 15.70 -50.95 -18.07
CA PHE A 679 14.92 -50.80 -16.84
C PHE A 679 13.62 -51.62 -16.90
N ASP A 680 13.18 -52.14 -15.76
CA ASP A 680 11.95 -52.93 -15.65
C ASP A 680 10.69 -52.04 -15.68
N ALA A 681 10.82 -50.78 -15.26
CA ALA A 681 9.78 -49.78 -15.37
C ALA A 681 10.35 -48.38 -15.56
N VAL A 682 9.53 -47.48 -16.13
CA VAL A 682 9.90 -46.07 -16.34
C VAL A 682 8.79 -45.15 -15.83
N MET A 683 9.18 -44.14 -15.06
CA MET A 683 8.35 -43.04 -14.58
C MET A 683 8.81 -41.73 -15.22
N VAL A 684 7.90 -41.04 -15.90
CA VAL A 684 8.19 -39.76 -16.56
C VAL A 684 7.78 -38.61 -15.63
N ALA A 685 8.76 -37.92 -15.03
CA ALA A 685 8.53 -36.85 -14.06
C ALA A 685 8.89 -35.44 -14.62
N THR A 686 8.61 -35.23 -15.92
CA THR A 686 8.91 -33.98 -16.65
C THR A 686 7.95 -32.84 -16.33
N GLY A 687 8.50 -31.63 -16.14
CA GLY A 687 7.72 -30.40 -15.99
C GLY A 687 7.10 -29.91 -17.31
N HIS A 688 6.05 -29.08 -17.23
CA HIS A 688 5.25 -28.62 -18.37
C HIS A 688 5.49 -27.14 -18.77
N HIS A 689 6.52 -26.49 -18.23
CA HIS A 689 6.78 -25.04 -18.38
C HIS A 689 8.05 -24.69 -19.18
N CYS A 690 8.61 -25.62 -19.93
CA CYS A 690 9.88 -25.41 -20.66
C CYS A 690 9.70 -24.63 -21.96
N HIS A 691 8.57 -24.77 -22.65
CA HIS A 691 8.35 -24.15 -23.96
C HIS A 691 7.44 -22.91 -23.87
N PRO A 692 7.96 -21.69 -24.09
CA PRO A 692 7.16 -20.48 -24.03
C PRO A 692 6.20 -20.38 -25.23
N HIS A 693 4.96 -19.95 -24.98
CA HIS A 693 3.99 -19.69 -26.04
C HIS A 693 3.99 -18.20 -26.40
N LEU A 694 4.59 -17.85 -27.54
CA LEU A 694 4.62 -16.49 -28.07
C LEU A 694 3.76 -16.41 -29.35
N PRO A 695 2.51 -15.94 -29.28
CA PRO A 695 1.62 -15.84 -30.43
C PRO A 695 1.95 -14.60 -31.29
N LEU A 696 3.18 -14.48 -31.80
CA LEU A 696 3.66 -13.30 -32.53
C LEU A 696 2.82 -13.00 -33.79
N LYS A 697 2.27 -14.05 -34.41
CA LYS A 697 1.35 -13.94 -35.56
C LYS A 697 0.07 -13.15 -35.27
N ASP A 698 -0.33 -13.04 -34.00
CA ASP A 698 -1.53 -12.32 -33.59
C ASP A 698 -1.27 -10.81 -33.41
N PHE A 699 -0.02 -10.35 -33.59
CA PHE A 699 0.39 -8.95 -33.41
C PHE A 699 0.94 -8.33 -34.71
N PRO A 700 0.07 -7.83 -35.61
CA PRO A 700 0.50 -7.07 -36.77
C PRO A 700 1.41 -5.89 -36.39
N GLY A 701 2.55 -5.76 -37.07
CA GLY A 701 3.53 -4.71 -36.81
C GLY A 701 4.56 -5.02 -35.72
N ILE A 702 4.57 -6.24 -35.15
CA ILE A 702 5.57 -6.65 -34.14
C ILE A 702 7.01 -6.51 -34.67
N ASP A 703 7.25 -6.78 -35.95
CA ASP A 703 8.58 -6.66 -36.58
C ASP A 703 9.07 -5.21 -36.67
N THR A 704 8.16 -4.23 -36.61
CA THR A 704 8.46 -2.79 -36.63
C THR A 704 8.51 -2.17 -35.22
N PHE A 705 8.19 -2.95 -34.18
CA PHE A 705 8.19 -2.48 -32.81
C PHE A 705 9.62 -2.26 -32.32
N LYS A 706 9.94 -1.01 -31.93
CA LYS A 706 11.29 -0.62 -31.50
C LYS A 706 11.62 -1.01 -30.05
N GLY A 707 10.64 -1.47 -29.28
CA GLY A 707 10.82 -1.87 -27.89
C GLY A 707 11.15 -3.36 -27.75
N ASN A 708 11.57 -3.76 -26.57
CA ASN A 708 11.82 -5.18 -26.26
C ASN A 708 10.51 -5.90 -25.94
N PHE A 709 10.38 -7.15 -26.38
CA PHE A 709 9.31 -8.06 -25.99
C PHE A 709 9.87 -9.47 -25.75
N PHE A 710 9.30 -10.19 -24.79
CA PHE A 710 9.69 -11.56 -24.45
C PHE A 710 8.59 -12.22 -23.61
N HIS A 711 8.69 -13.52 -23.37
CA HIS A 711 7.73 -14.27 -22.56
C HIS A 711 8.01 -14.09 -21.07
N SER A 712 7.02 -14.16 -20.18
CA SER A 712 7.22 -14.02 -18.72
C SER A 712 8.26 -14.99 -18.11
N ARG A 713 8.62 -16.05 -18.83
CA ARG A 713 9.69 -17.02 -18.50
C ARG A 713 11.08 -16.36 -18.48
N ASP A 714 11.29 -15.35 -19.32
CA ASP A 714 12.57 -14.66 -19.47
C ASP A 714 12.63 -13.37 -18.62
N TYR A 715 11.57 -13.06 -17.87
CA TYR A 715 11.58 -12.00 -16.87
C TYR A 715 12.39 -12.43 -15.65
N LYS A 716 13.26 -11.56 -15.12
CA LYS A 716 14.14 -11.87 -13.98
C LYS A 716 14.01 -10.89 -12.82
N ASN A 717 14.22 -9.62 -13.10
CA ASN A 717 14.27 -8.57 -12.09
C ASN A 717 13.51 -7.30 -12.57
N PRO A 718 12.87 -6.55 -11.66
CA PRO A 718 12.15 -5.32 -12.00
C PRO A 718 13.05 -4.10 -12.26
N GLU A 719 14.31 -4.11 -11.81
CA GLU A 719 15.24 -2.98 -11.84
C GLU A 719 15.50 -2.47 -13.25
N ASP A 720 15.61 -3.39 -14.22
CA ASP A 720 15.83 -3.09 -15.65
C ASP A 720 14.70 -2.28 -16.29
N TRP A 721 13.56 -2.17 -15.59
CA TRP A 721 12.34 -1.54 -16.08
C TRP A 721 12.12 -0.14 -15.50
N ARG A 722 13.05 0.34 -14.66
CA ARG A 722 12.95 1.66 -14.04
C ARG A 722 12.77 2.76 -15.09
N GLY A 723 11.72 3.57 -14.90
CA GLY A 723 11.42 4.70 -15.80
C GLY A 723 10.89 4.33 -17.20
N LYS A 724 10.78 3.03 -17.53
CA LYS A 724 10.22 2.55 -18.80
C LYS A 724 8.70 2.50 -18.76
N ARG A 725 8.06 2.45 -19.93
CA ARG A 725 6.62 2.17 -20.08
C ARG A 725 6.47 0.72 -20.50
N VAL A 726 5.70 -0.06 -19.75
CA VAL A 726 5.58 -1.51 -19.95
C VAL A 726 4.14 -1.91 -20.20
N VAL A 727 3.93 -2.83 -21.14
CA VAL A 727 2.65 -3.50 -21.34
C VAL A 727 2.84 -4.97 -20.97
N VAL A 728 2.12 -5.44 -19.97
CA VAL A 728 2.04 -6.86 -19.61
C VAL A 728 0.83 -7.45 -20.29
N ILE A 729 1.03 -8.52 -21.06
CA ILE A 729 -0.03 -9.17 -21.84
C ILE A 729 -0.43 -10.48 -21.16
N GLY A 730 -1.70 -10.58 -20.77
CA GLY A 730 -2.26 -11.73 -20.06
C GLY A 730 -2.36 -11.52 -18.54
N ILE A 731 -3.38 -12.15 -17.94
CA ILE A 731 -3.71 -12.04 -16.50
C ILE A 731 -3.68 -13.42 -15.83
N GLY A 732 -2.70 -14.25 -16.19
CA GLY A 732 -2.32 -15.42 -15.39
C GLY A 732 -1.58 -15.01 -14.13
N ASN A 733 -1.23 -15.97 -13.26
CA ASN A 733 -0.53 -15.67 -12.00
C ASN A 733 0.76 -14.85 -12.23
N SER A 734 1.64 -15.28 -13.14
CA SER A 734 2.87 -14.54 -13.47
C SER A 734 2.57 -13.16 -14.08
N GLY A 735 1.56 -13.04 -14.95
CA GLY A 735 1.18 -11.76 -15.53
C GLY A 735 0.69 -10.76 -14.48
N GLY A 736 -0.07 -11.24 -13.48
CA GLY A 736 -0.50 -10.44 -12.34
C GLY A 736 0.67 -10.02 -11.45
N ASP A 737 1.52 -10.97 -11.05
CA ASP A 737 2.68 -10.73 -10.20
C ASP A 737 3.67 -9.73 -10.84
N ILE A 738 4.04 -9.95 -12.11
CA ILE A 738 4.94 -9.07 -12.86
C ILE A 738 4.31 -7.67 -13.03
N ALA A 739 3.01 -7.58 -13.32
CA ALA A 739 2.35 -6.28 -13.45
C ALA A 739 2.35 -5.48 -12.14
N VAL A 740 2.10 -6.15 -11.00
CA VAL A 740 2.13 -5.52 -9.67
C VAL A 740 3.56 -5.12 -9.29
N GLU A 741 4.54 -5.97 -9.52
CA GLU A 741 5.95 -5.65 -9.23
C GLU A 741 6.44 -4.47 -10.07
N LEU A 742 6.24 -4.52 -11.40
CA LEU A 742 6.64 -3.45 -12.30
C LEU A 742 5.91 -2.13 -12.02
N SER A 743 4.71 -2.16 -11.45
CA SER A 743 3.97 -0.93 -11.10
C SER A 743 4.70 -0.06 -10.07
N ARG A 744 5.68 -0.62 -9.34
CA ARG A 744 6.52 0.09 -8.37
C ARG A 744 7.79 0.68 -8.99
N MET A 745 8.23 0.19 -10.16
CA MET A 745 9.53 0.53 -10.76
C MET A 745 9.39 1.24 -12.11
N ALA A 746 8.50 0.76 -12.97
CA ALA A 746 8.26 1.34 -14.27
C ALA A 746 7.58 2.71 -14.15
N LYS A 747 7.78 3.59 -15.14
CA LYS A 747 7.09 4.87 -15.24
C LYS A 747 5.58 4.69 -15.37
N GLN A 748 5.16 3.65 -16.08
CA GLN A 748 3.76 3.27 -16.25
C GLN A 748 3.68 1.81 -16.68
N VAL A 749 2.77 1.05 -16.07
CA VAL A 749 2.42 -0.31 -16.49
C VAL A 749 1.00 -0.33 -17.02
N TYR A 750 0.78 -1.05 -18.11
CA TYR A 750 -0.53 -1.38 -18.65
C TYR A 750 -0.72 -2.90 -18.62
N LEU A 751 -1.80 -3.37 -18.02
CA LEU A 751 -2.17 -4.79 -18.07
C LEU A 751 -3.21 -4.99 -19.18
N SER A 752 -2.82 -5.69 -20.24
CA SER A 752 -3.67 -5.98 -21.39
C SER A 752 -4.21 -7.40 -21.30
N THR A 753 -5.53 -7.55 -21.39
CA THR A 753 -6.18 -8.87 -21.41
C THR A 753 -7.37 -8.91 -22.35
N ARG A 754 -7.50 -10.03 -23.07
CA ARG A 754 -8.64 -10.31 -23.97
C ARG A 754 -9.95 -10.47 -23.19
N LYS A 755 -9.90 -11.15 -22.04
CA LYS A 755 -11.06 -11.45 -21.19
C LYS A 755 -10.78 -11.02 -19.74
N GLY A 756 -11.84 -10.67 -19.01
CA GLY A 756 -11.74 -10.49 -17.56
C GLY A 756 -11.33 -11.80 -16.89
N SER A 757 -10.74 -11.71 -15.69
CA SER A 757 -10.42 -12.85 -14.84
C SER A 757 -10.86 -12.56 -13.40
N TRP A 758 -11.28 -13.60 -12.69
CA TRP A 758 -11.56 -13.51 -11.26
C TRP A 758 -10.24 -13.48 -10.50
N ILE A 759 -10.00 -12.41 -9.76
CA ILE A 759 -8.84 -12.26 -8.89
C ILE A 759 -9.19 -12.80 -7.51
N LEU A 760 -8.43 -13.79 -7.06
CA LEU A 760 -8.52 -14.35 -5.72
C LEU A 760 -7.41 -13.76 -4.85
N HIS A 761 -7.74 -13.44 -3.61
CA HIS A 761 -6.73 -13.10 -2.62
C HIS A 761 -6.13 -14.37 -2.04
N ARG A 762 -4.80 -14.39 -1.86
CA ARG A 762 -4.08 -15.41 -1.08
C ARG A 762 -4.59 -15.50 0.37
N VAL A 763 -5.20 -14.43 0.88
CA VAL A 763 -5.66 -14.32 2.27
C VAL A 763 -7.18 -14.33 2.35
N GLY A 764 -7.71 -15.30 3.08
CA GLY A 764 -9.12 -15.46 3.38
C GLY A 764 -9.55 -14.63 4.59
N ASP A 765 -10.64 -15.06 5.23
CA ASP A 765 -11.14 -14.42 6.44
C ASP A 765 -10.14 -14.55 7.60
N ASN A 766 -10.09 -13.53 8.46
CA ASN A 766 -9.20 -13.42 9.62
C ASN A 766 -7.69 -13.42 9.30
N GLY A 767 -7.30 -13.24 8.04
CA GLY A 767 -5.88 -13.25 7.68
C GLY A 767 -5.28 -14.65 7.48
N ILE A 768 -6.10 -15.69 7.42
CA ILE A 768 -5.66 -17.09 7.24
C ILE A 768 -5.49 -17.38 5.72
N PRO A 769 -4.56 -18.27 5.30
CA PRO A 769 -4.47 -18.69 3.92
C PRO A 769 -5.81 -19.18 3.33
N SER A 770 -6.17 -18.65 2.16
CA SER A 770 -7.47 -18.90 1.51
C SER A 770 -7.69 -20.36 1.17
N ASP A 771 -6.67 -21.03 0.66
CA ASP A 771 -6.68 -22.44 0.27
C ASP A 771 -6.99 -23.38 1.43
N MET A 772 -6.50 -23.08 2.64
CA MET A 772 -6.83 -23.85 3.86
C MET A 772 -8.32 -23.73 4.25
N ILE A 773 -8.96 -22.60 3.94
CA ILE A 773 -10.38 -22.36 4.24
C ILE A 773 -11.28 -23.00 3.18
N PHE A 774 -10.91 -22.88 1.90
CA PHE A 774 -11.76 -23.30 0.78
C PHE A 774 -11.66 -24.80 0.49
N ASN A 775 -10.51 -25.43 0.70
CA ASN A 775 -10.30 -26.86 0.41
C ASN A 775 -10.77 -27.76 1.57
N ASN A 776 -12.00 -27.53 2.03
CA ASN A 776 -12.63 -28.23 3.13
C ASN A 776 -13.60 -29.30 2.56
N ARG A 777 -13.47 -30.56 3.01
CA ARG A 777 -14.32 -31.69 2.56
C ARG A 777 -15.82 -31.47 2.80
N ALA A 778 -16.21 -30.92 3.95
CA ALA A 778 -17.61 -30.60 4.25
C ALA A 778 -18.16 -29.51 3.32
N LEU A 779 -17.40 -28.44 3.07
CA LEU A 779 -17.78 -27.39 2.12
C LEU A 779 -17.90 -27.96 0.71
N HIS A 780 -16.95 -28.78 0.26
CA HIS A 780 -17.04 -29.47 -1.02
C HIS A 780 -18.25 -30.41 -1.11
N GLY A 781 -18.54 -31.16 -0.05
CA GLY A 781 -19.72 -32.01 0.05
C GLY A 781 -21.01 -31.23 -0.13
N VAL A 782 -21.16 -30.12 0.62
CA VAL A 782 -22.33 -29.23 0.50
C VAL A 782 -22.42 -28.59 -0.88
N LEU A 783 -21.31 -28.07 -1.43
CA LEU A 783 -21.30 -27.40 -2.73
C LEU A 783 -21.58 -28.35 -3.89
N ARG A 784 -21.31 -29.66 -3.75
CA ARG A 784 -21.67 -30.68 -4.74
C ARG A 784 -23.19 -30.91 -4.84
N LEU A 785 -23.93 -30.63 -3.77
CA LEU A 785 -25.40 -30.73 -3.76
C LEU A 785 -26.09 -29.53 -4.44
N LEU A 786 -25.37 -28.45 -4.69
CA LEU A 786 -25.93 -27.22 -5.27
C LEU A 786 -25.77 -27.22 -6.80
N PRO A 787 -26.77 -26.75 -7.55
CA PRO A 787 -26.62 -26.54 -8.99
C PRO A 787 -25.42 -25.63 -9.31
N VAL A 788 -24.71 -25.92 -10.41
CA VAL A 788 -23.50 -25.18 -10.82
C VAL A 788 -23.71 -23.67 -10.86
N GLY A 789 -24.86 -23.20 -11.39
CA GLY A 789 -25.17 -21.77 -11.43
C GLY A 789 -25.29 -21.11 -10.05
N TYR A 790 -25.80 -21.84 -9.05
CA TYR A 790 -25.90 -21.33 -7.68
C TYR A 790 -24.53 -21.31 -7.00
N ARG A 791 -23.71 -22.36 -7.21
CA ARG A 791 -22.31 -22.40 -6.77
C ARG A 791 -21.51 -21.22 -7.33
N ASN A 792 -21.63 -20.97 -8.64
CA ASN A 792 -20.95 -19.85 -9.29
C ASN A 792 -21.42 -18.52 -8.71
N LYS A 793 -22.74 -18.33 -8.51
CA LYS A 793 -23.27 -17.11 -7.88
C LYS A 793 -22.74 -16.87 -6.46
N ILE A 794 -22.62 -17.92 -5.65
CA ILE A 794 -22.01 -17.82 -4.31
C ILE A 794 -20.53 -17.40 -4.42
N GLY A 795 -19.77 -18.03 -5.31
CA GLY A 795 -18.37 -17.70 -5.57
C GLY A 795 -18.21 -16.25 -6.04
N GLU A 796 -18.95 -15.84 -7.08
CA GLU A 796 -18.99 -14.48 -7.61
C GLU A 796 -19.30 -13.44 -6.52
N ASN A 797 -20.32 -13.70 -5.69
CA ASN A 797 -20.72 -12.77 -4.62
C ASN A 797 -19.63 -12.63 -3.56
N ARG A 798 -18.95 -13.73 -3.20
CA ARG A 798 -17.83 -13.70 -2.25
C ARG A 798 -16.66 -12.89 -2.80
N LEU A 799 -16.26 -13.14 -4.05
CA LEU A 799 -15.16 -12.42 -4.70
C LEU A 799 -15.49 -10.91 -4.83
N ASN A 800 -16.73 -10.58 -5.20
CA ASN A 800 -17.17 -9.19 -5.34
C ASN A 800 -17.33 -8.43 -4.02
N LYS A 801 -17.33 -9.11 -2.86
CA LYS A 801 -17.39 -8.45 -1.54
C LYS A 801 -16.14 -7.61 -1.30
N ARG A 802 -14.96 -8.13 -1.65
CA ARG A 802 -13.67 -7.46 -1.43
C ARG A 802 -13.30 -6.58 -2.63
N PHE A 803 -13.53 -7.08 -3.83
CA PHE A 803 -13.12 -6.42 -5.07
C PHE A 803 -14.22 -6.52 -6.13
N ASN A 804 -14.87 -5.40 -6.49
CA ASN A 804 -15.94 -5.42 -7.47
C ASN A 804 -15.36 -5.56 -8.89
N HIS A 805 -15.32 -6.78 -9.41
CA HIS A 805 -14.69 -7.08 -10.68
C HIS A 805 -15.32 -6.33 -11.86
N LYS A 806 -16.62 -5.99 -11.78
CA LYS A 806 -17.28 -5.16 -12.79
C LYS A 806 -16.77 -3.72 -12.77
N LEU A 807 -16.57 -3.15 -11.58
CA LEU A 807 -16.07 -1.78 -11.42
C LEU A 807 -14.65 -1.60 -11.98
N TYR A 808 -13.82 -2.65 -11.89
CA TYR A 808 -12.44 -2.63 -12.35
C TYR A 808 -12.24 -3.20 -13.76
N GLY A 809 -13.31 -3.51 -14.50
CA GLY A 809 -13.19 -4.04 -15.85
C GLY A 809 -12.69 -5.49 -15.94
N LEU A 810 -12.73 -6.24 -14.83
CA LEU A 810 -12.16 -7.59 -14.70
C LEU A 810 -13.19 -8.72 -14.70
N GLN A 811 -14.48 -8.42 -14.70
CA GLN A 811 -15.51 -9.46 -14.76
C GLN A 811 -15.40 -10.25 -16.08
N PRO A 812 -15.26 -11.59 -16.04
CA PRO A 812 -15.29 -12.42 -17.25
C PRO A 812 -16.66 -12.39 -17.93
N ALA A 813 -16.68 -12.56 -19.25
CA ALA A 813 -17.93 -12.58 -20.03
C ALA A 813 -18.69 -13.93 -19.93
N HIS A 814 -18.01 -15.00 -19.51
CA HIS A 814 -18.60 -16.33 -19.32
C HIS A 814 -18.76 -16.61 -17.81
N ARG A 815 -19.82 -17.32 -17.45
CA ARG A 815 -20.18 -17.69 -16.08
C ARG A 815 -19.80 -19.10 -15.72
#